data_AF-S0DLN7-F1
#
_entry.id   AF-S0DLN7-F1
#
_cell.length_a   1.000
_cell.length_b   1.000
_cell.length_c   1.000
_cell.angle_alpha   90.00
_cell.angle_beta   90.00
_cell.angle_gamma   90.00
#
_symmetry.space_group_name_H-M   'P 1'
#
loop_
_entity.id
_entity.type
_entity.pdbx_description
1 polymer ?
#
loop_
_entity_poly.entity_id
_entity_poly.type
_entity_poly.pdbx_seq_one_letter_code
_entity_poly.pdbx_strand_id
1 'polypeptide(L)'
;MGIAQPGELAPVPRFRHLPFTIPNGIGRDTYLKIHNVMNHLGRAVLVGQHRRLIQALSSDLGVDSLVAMVSISMQDSEVCSAFSVYLTTLEQAYHWPRESTLSTPEQLEDHKLVIQMLQQPELRDTLVASVHAQYDHSATPAQVALSALSIAKQMIDQATETRSNKTKLPTEIQDLVNLLYRTSRGDWFIQGNYTDPDSHKEFGRLHEVIRTNGTQRSVQEIFQRFNGISWLQRMPLLHQNFASNSSILCAAYADLQVAMALARDELFSMVIDEPIWGLTFAKFSKGVGLCTIGAGGADCPMFRMMDALCGRADNINQAALLDELDFRSRFFPPGMRALINDLVTAPSVRSHISSGEASYELTQAFRAMEQIRYDLYEMHRKKAMRIALALRAGQQATSSGVQNATTPEKYIASTLSAAIKVRFGQEPARPQVDAFAWSTPLLCSDTGVIQTSRIQFVFSTPLAVSPGDSLRVAVEVEQGDWHIRTYSITHAYARQGSSKARDQICQAVGSAEICVRSKGQVSSFLCNQKTGFPVRVMIKPAPHFRIAGNTSPHEETLFVAQGGAVCVFLAWLAWQKQLVGTYRLVVGARNYNMLAYVGQLEKISSSFGSHLIVHVVLSRPGHGDIQRFVPGNIKASTGRVTHHLGLFSSCSTKATYVCGSASFALDVVRCLSQGPGTKREVPKVSRLQPIVTSRLPHFRLHVAAATENGTDKPCLNQITKLELALHNSPGDLWIALGDRVFDISQVPSFHPGGEKVLMYRAGRQAQDVFDTVHEGCYMISSLLNEMVIGRLDSARGEFSQWEDYLDKIVEIQNDLTNHSRIEQAPTGSIEQLAESPPVEILRGATNCFVKGWSSLLQQSGIGDSGVVSLLSSHQDAISALDAHVRMVYENDFEDPVRYANALRKIFDAHSRLVCGIHTAIDELKRHIVERLVEGDEPELTSLHISTARISQQLRETSKSY
;
A
#
# COMPACT_ATOMS: atom_id res chain seq x y z
N MET A 1 30.55 -13.92 -9.94
CA MET A 1 29.83 -12.66 -9.72
C MET A 1 30.73 -11.76 -8.88
N GLY A 2 31.02 -10.53 -9.30
CA GLY A 2 31.17 -9.51 -8.28
C GLY A 2 29.79 -9.35 -7.67
N ILE A 3 29.64 -9.61 -6.37
CA ILE A 3 28.45 -9.15 -5.65
C ILE A 3 28.40 -7.65 -5.93
N ALA A 4 27.28 -7.13 -6.45
CA ALA A 4 27.13 -5.70 -6.71
C ALA A 4 27.64 -4.94 -5.48
N GLN A 5 28.50 -3.95 -5.66
CA GLN A 5 29.03 -3.24 -4.50
C GLN A 5 27.87 -2.56 -3.75
N PRO A 6 27.96 -2.42 -2.42
CA PRO A 6 26.93 -1.73 -1.66
C PRO A 6 26.61 -0.35 -2.27
N GLY A 7 25.34 -0.13 -2.61
CA GLY A 7 24.86 1.09 -3.28
C GLY A 7 24.77 1.03 -4.81
N GLU A 8 25.35 0.04 -5.48
CA GLU A 8 25.14 -0.20 -6.91
C GLU A 8 23.75 -0.80 -7.18
N LEU A 9 23.31 -0.74 -8.45
CA LEU A 9 22.17 -1.54 -8.89
C LEU A 9 22.62 -2.97 -9.15
N ALA A 10 21.91 -3.94 -8.58
CA ALA A 10 22.14 -5.35 -8.90
C ALA A 10 21.92 -5.59 -10.41
N PRO A 11 22.61 -6.52 -11.06
CA PRO A 11 22.32 -6.85 -12.45
C PRO A 11 20.98 -7.59 -12.60
N VAL A 12 20.20 -7.24 -13.62
CA VAL A 12 18.95 -7.92 -13.97
C VAL A 12 19.20 -9.43 -14.14
N PRO A 13 18.59 -10.36 -13.35
CA PRO A 13 18.69 -11.80 -13.45
C PRO A 13 18.75 -12.33 -14.86
N ARG A 14 17.79 -11.91 -15.68
CA ARG A 14 17.70 -12.30 -17.08
C ARG A 14 19.00 -11.94 -17.81
N PHE A 15 19.48 -10.70 -17.65
CA PHE A 15 20.65 -10.18 -18.35
C PHE A 15 22.00 -10.45 -17.68
N ARG A 16 22.06 -11.15 -16.54
CA ARG A 16 23.31 -11.38 -15.77
C ARG A 16 24.41 -12.06 -16.57
N HIS A 17 24.04 -12.87 -17.55
CA HIS A 17 24.98 -13.64 -18.37
C HIS A 17 25.49 -12.86 -19.60
N LEU A 18 24.75 -11.84 -20.05
CA LEU A 18 25.07 -11.06 -21.26
C LEU A 18 26.48 -10.43 -21.27
N PRO A 19 27.02 -9.88 -20.16
CA PRO A 19 28.40 -9.39 -20.15
C PRO A 19 29.45 -10.43 -20.58
N PHE A 20 29.14 -11.73 -20.49
CA PHE A 20 30.06 -12.82 -20.81
C PHE A 20 29.72 -13.51 -22.14
N THR A 21 28.46 -13.49 -22.56
CA THR A 21 27.99 -14.18 -23.78
C THR A 21 28.04 -13.31 -25.03
N ILE A 22 27.97 -11.99 -24.92
CA ILE A 22 28.11 -11.10 -26.09
C ILE A 22 29.54 -11.23 -26.65
N PRO A 23 29.72 -11.50 -27.96
CA PRO A 23 31.04 -11.61 -28.57
C PRO A 23 31.87 -10.33 -28.43
N ASN A 24 33.20 -10.46 -28.30
CA ASN A 24 34.10 -9.32 -28.20
C ASN A 24 34.00 -8.40 -29.44
N GLY A 25 34.03 -7.09 -29.20
CA GLY A 25 33.93 -6.06 -30.24
C GLY A 25 33.10 -4.85 -29.77
N ILE A 26 32.91 -3.88 -30.67
CA ILE A 26 32.24 -2.59 -30.38
C ILE A 26 30.85 -2.80 -29.73
N GLY A 27 30.11 -3.83 -30.14
CA GLY A 27 28.79 -4.14 -29.58
C GLY A 27 28.85 -4.52 -28.10
N ARG A 28 29.82 -5.35 -27.70
CA ARG A 28 30.07 -5.69 -26.29
C ARG A 28 30.55 -4.48 -25.52
N ASP A 29 31.48 -3.71 -26.07
CA ASP A 29 32.01 -2.51 -25.41
C ASP A 29 30.89 -1.49 -25.15
N THR A 30 29.99 -1.31 -26.11
CA THR A 30 28.80 -0.45 -25.98
C THR A 30 27.86 -0.98 -24.90
N TYR A 31 27.57 -2.28 -24.90
CA TYR A 31 26.77 -2.91 -23.84
C TYR A 31 27.39 -2.72 -22.46
N LEU A 32 28.69 -2.95 -22.31
CA LEU A 32 29.40 -2.81 -21.04
C LEU A 32 29.44 -1.35 -20.55
N LYS A 33 29.60 -0.37 -21.45
CA LYS A 33 29.49 1.07 -21.11
C LYS A 33 28.12 1.42 -20.55
N ILE A 34 27.05 1.04 -21.25
CA ILE A 34 25.65 1.26 -20.79
C ILE A 34 25.41 0.53 -19.47
N HIS A 35 25.87 -0.72 -19.37
CA HIS A 35 25.74 -1.53 -18.16
C HIS A 35 26.46 -0.90 -16.96
N ASN A 36 27.66 -0.34 -17.15
CA ASN A 36 28.41 0.34 -16.09
C ASN A 36 27.68 1.59 -15.58
N VAL A 37 27.16 2.41 -16.50
CA VAL A 37 26.34 3.58 -16.15
C VAL A 37 25.10 3.15 -15.39
N MET A 38 24.45 2.06 -15.80
CA MET A 38 23.31 1.49 -15.08
C MET A 38 23.67 1.07 -13.65
N ASN A 39 24.83 0.44 -13.44
CA ASN A 39 25.27 0.02 -12.09
C ASN A 39 25.42 1.22 -11.14
N HIS A 40 25.90 2.36 -11.65
CA HIS A 40 26.11 3.58 -10.86
C HIS A 40 24.92 4.55 -10.84
N LEU A 41 23.91 4.33 -11.70
CA LEU A 41 22.77 5.23 -11.87
C LEU A 41 22.03 5.48 -10.55
N GLY A 42 21.81 4.43 -9.74
CA GLY A 42 21.16 4.54 -8.44
C GLY A 42 21.87 5.54 -7.52
N ARG A 43 23.19 5.42 -7.35
CA ARG A 43 23.98 6.38 -6.55
C ARG A 43 23.90 7.78 -7.15
N ALA A 44 24.05 7.93 -8.46
CA ALA A 44 24.00 9.24 -9.10
C ALA A 44 22.63 9.92 -8.89
N VAL A 45 21.53 9.17 -8.89
CA VAL A 45 20.19 9.67 -8.58
C VAL A 45 20.05 10.10 -7.11
N LEU A 46 20.66 9.39 -6.17
CA LEU A 46 20.62 9.76 -4.74
C LEU A 46 21.14 11.18 -4.49
N VAL A 47 22.15 11.60 -5.25
CA VAL A 47 22.72 12.96 -5.23
C VAL A 47 22.24 13.83 -6.42
N GLY A 48 21.23 13.42 -7.17
CA GLY A 48 20.70 14.22 -8.29
C GLY A 48 21.72 14.55 -9.39
N GLN A 49 22.81 13.78 -9.53
CA GLN A 49 23.87 13.96 -10.53
C GLN A 49 23.77 12.98 -11.70
N HIS A 50 22.69 12.20 -11.78
CA HIS A 50 22.41 11.26 -12.86
C HIS A 50 22.41 11.90 -14.26
N ARG A 51 21.97 13.16 -14.40
CA ARG A 51 22.02 13.86 -15.71
C ARG A 51 23.45 13.97 -16.24
N ARG A 52 24.41 14.31 -15.37
CA ARG A 52 25.83 14.43 -15.73
C ARG A 52 26.40 13.07 -16.14
N LEU A 53 26.07 12.01 -15.39
CA LEU A 53 26.46 10.65 -15.72
C LEU A 53 25.91 10.20 -17.09
N ILE A 54 24.64 10.49 -17.37
CA ILE A 54 23.96 10.14 -18.62
C ILE A 54 24.50 10.95 -19.81
N GLN A 55 24.83 12.23 -19.61
CA GLN A 55 25.44 13.07 -20.64
C GLN A 55 26.84 12.57 -21.03
N ALA A 56 27.63 12.11 -20.06
CA ALA A 56 28.92 11.51 -20.34
C ALA A 56 28.77 10.25 -21.21
N LEU A 57 27.83 9.35 -20.86
CA LEU A 57 27.49 8.20 -21.70
C LEU A 57 27.05 8.62 -23.10
N SER A 58 26.13 9.59 -23.21
CA SER A 58 25.63 10.03 -24.51
C SER A 58 26.72 10.63 -25.39
N SER A 59 27.77 11.22 -24.81
CA SER A 59 28.89 11.79 -25.56
C SER A 59 29.82 10.70 -26.11
N ASP A 60 29.81 9.51 -25.50
CA ASP A 60 30.56 8.33 -25.95
C ASP A 60 29.81 7.49 -26.99
N LEU A 61 28.53 7.76 -27.21
CA LEU A 61 27.69 7.10 -28.21
C LEU A 61 27.78 7.83 -29.55
N GLY A 62 27.72 7.07 -30.64
CA GLY A 62 27.77 7.58 -32.01
C GLY A 62 27.30 6.55 -33.04
N VAL A 63 27.59 6.81 -34.31
CA VAL A 63 27.17 5.93 -35.41
C VAL A 63 27.72 4.51 -35.26
N ASP A 64 28.99 4.36 -34.89
CA ASP A 64 29.61 3.04 -34.75
C ASP A 64 28.98 2.20 -33.64
N SER A 65 28.67 2.81 -32.49
CA SER A 65 27.97 2.13 -31.39
C SER A 65 26.54 1.78 -31.78
N LEU A 66 25.85 2.67 -32.52
CA LEU A 66 24.49 2.43 -33.00
C LEU A 66 24.43 1.22 -33.94
N VAL A 67 25.31 1.18 -34.94
CA VAL A 67 25.40 0.08 -35.91
C VAL A 67 25.78 -1.23 -35.20
N ALA A 68 26.74 -1.18 -34.29
CA ALA A 68 27.14 -2.35 -33.52
C ALA A 68 26.00 -2.89 -32.64
N MET A 69 25.23 -2.00 -32.00
CA MET A 69 24.05 -2.36 -31.20
C MET A 69 22.98 -3.04 -32.04
N VAL A 70 22.70 -2.54 -33.25
CA VAL A 70 21.77 -3.20 -34.18
C VAL A 70 22.28 -4.58 -34.58
N SER A 71 23.56 -4.68 -34.96
CA SER A 71 24.16 -5.95 -35.40
C SER A 71 24.00 -7.06 -34.37
N ILE A 72 24.25 -6.79 -33.08
CA ILE A 72 24.10 -7.80 -32.02
C ILE A 72 22.62 -8.03 -31.65
N SER A 73 21.79 -6.99 -31.67
CA SER A 73 20.35 -7.09 -31.35
C SER A 73 19.57 -7.91 -32.38
N MET A 74 20.01 -7.91 -33.64
CA MET A 74 19.44 -8.76 -34.70
C MET A 74 19.77 -10.24 -34.51
N GLN A 75 20.89 -10.56 -33.86
CA GLN A 75 21.33 -11.94 -33.62
C GLN A 75 20.81 -12.48 -32.28
N ASP A 76 20.63 -11.59 -31.31
CA ASP A 76 20.21 -11.94 -29.95
C ASP A 76 19.10 -11.00 -29.46
N SER A 77 17.87 -11.52 -29.44
CA SER A 77 16.68 -10.81 -28.97
C SER A 77 16.73 -10.44 -27.48
N GLU A 78 17.53 -11.15 -26.68
CA GLU A 78 17.71 -10.87 -25.26
C GLU A 78 18.64 -9.67 -25.04
N VAL A 79 19.66 -9.52 -25.90
CA VAL A 79 20.50 -8.32 -25.93
C VAL A 79 19.67 -7.10 -26.37
N CYS A 80 18.83 -7.23 -27.40
CA CYS A 80 17.90 -6.17 -27.82
C CYS A 80 17.00 -5.74 -26.66
N SER A 81 16.46 -6.73 -25.93
CA SER A 81 15.64 -6.54 -24.74
C SER A 81 16.38 -5.78 -23.62
N ALA A 82 17.65 -6.11 -23.39
CA ALA A 82 18.48 -5.45 -22.38
C ALA A 82 18.76 -3.98 -22.73
N PHE A 83 19.12 -3.68 -23.98
CA PHE A 83 19.28 -2.29 -24.43
C PHE A 83 17.98 -1.51 -24.30
N SER A 84 16.85 -2.10 -24.72
CA SER A 84 15.54 -1.46 -24.64
C SER A 84 15.21 -1.03 -23.21
N VAL A 85 15.48 -1.90 -22.24
CA VAL A 85 15.30 -1.62 -20.80
C VAL A 85 16.25 -0.53 -20.31
N TYR A 86 17.55 -0.66 -20.58
CA TYR A 86 18.55 0.28 -20.04
C TYR A 86 18.39 1.68 -20.63
N LEU A 87 18.22 1.83 -21.94
CA LEU A 87 18.06 3.12 -22.60
C LEU A 87 16.77 3.83 -22.17
N THR A 88 15.68 3.09 -22.01
CA THR A 88 14.42 3.65 -21.48
C THR A 88 14.61 4.14 -20.05
N THR A 89 15.30 3.36 -19.21
CA THR A 89 15.58 3.76 -17.82
C THR A 89 16.43 5.03 -17.76
N LEU A 90 17.48 5.11 -18.60
CA LEU A 90 18.37 6.28 -18.69
C LEU A 90 17.61 7.53 -19.16
N GLU A 91 16.78 7.41 -20.19
CA GLU A 91 15.95 8.53 -20.65
C GLU A 91 15.00 9.00 -19.54
N GLN A 92 14.26 8.08 -18.90
CA GLN A 92 13.36 8.44 -17.81
C GLN A 92 14.11 9.12 -16.64
N ALA A 93 15.32 8.64 -16.35
CA ALA A 93 16.18 9.23 -15.33
C ALA A 93 16.61 10.65 -15.67
N TYR A 94 17.04 10.86 -16.90
CA TYR A 94 17.48 12.16 -17.37
C TYR A 94 16.41 13.26 -17.17
N HIS A 95 15.15 12.92 -17.45
CA HIS A 95 14.01 13.84 -17.34
C HIS A 95 13.52 14.08 -15.90
N TRP A 96 14.02 13.34 -14.92
CA TRP A 96 13.65 13.54 -13.51
C TRP A 96 14.67 14.46 -12.79
N PRO A 97 14.24 15.32 -11.85
CA PRO A 97 12.85 15.73 -11.58
C PRO A 97 12.26 16.59 -12.72
N ARG A 98 10.94 16.48 -12.95
CA ARG A 98 10.22 17.09 -14.09
C ARG A 98 9.85 18.56 -13.88
N GLU A 99 10.82 19.39 -13.54
CA GLU A 99 10.59 20.80 -13.21
C GLU A 99 10.66 21.73 -14.42
N SER A 100 11.41 21.34 -15.45
CA SER A 100 11.61 22.08 -16.69
C SER A 100 11.41 21.18 -17.92
N THR A 101 11.18 21.80 -19.07
CA THR A 101 11.23 21.11 -20.36
C THR A 101 12.68 20.79 -20.70
N LEU A 102 13.00 19.50 -20.80
CA LEU A 102 14.32 19.01 -21.17
C LEU A 102 14.20 18.17 -22.45
N SER A 103 15.23 18.21 -23.28
CA SER A 103 15.40 17.30 -24.40
C SER A 103 16.33 16.16 -24.00
N THR A 104 15.99 14.94 -24.39
CA THR A 104 16.90 13.79 -24.23
C THR A 104 18.20 14.08 -25.01
N PRO A 105 19.39 13.74 -24.47
CA PRO A 105 20.62 13.85 -25.24
C PRO A 105 20.51 13.09 -26.57
N GLU A 106 20.84 13.75 -27.68
CA GLU A 106 20.53 13.29 -29.04
C GLU A 106 20.99 11.85 -29.30
N GLN A 107 22.25 11.54 -28.97
CA GLN A 107 22.78 10.20 -29.21
C GLN A 107 22.04 9.14 -28.37
N LEU A 108 21.72 9.43 -27.11
CA LEU A 108 20.91 8.53 -26.29
C LEU A 108 19.52 8.30 -26.89
N GLU A 109 18.87 9.37 -27.36
CA GLU A 109 17.55 9.30 -28.00
C GLU A 109 17.59 8.45 -29.27
N ASP A 110 18.53 8.72 -30.17
CA ASP A 110 18.69 7.99 -31.43
C ASP A 110 18.88 6.48 -31.19
N HIS A 111 19.73 6.12 -30.24
CA HIS A 111 19.96 4.71 -29.88
C HIS A 111 18.70 4.07 -29.29
N LYS A 112 17.97 4.79 -28.44
CA LYS A 112 16.72 4.30 -27.86
C LYS A 112 15.67 4.06 -28.95
N LEU A 113 15.46 5.02 -29.85
CA LEU A 113 14.47 4.94 -30.92
C LEU A 113 14.73 3.74 -31.84
N VAL A 114 15.97 3.57 -32.29
CA VAL A 114 16.37 2.43 -33.14
C VAL A 114 16.12 1.09 -32.43
N ILE A 115 16.45 0.99 -31.14
CA ILE A 115 16.19 -0.22 -30.37
C ILE A 115 14.69 -0.48 -30.20
N GLN A 116 13.85 0.55 -30.01
CA GLN A 116 12.39 0.33 -29.97
C GLN A 116 11.85 -0.17 -31.31
N MET A 117 12.37 0.33 -32.43
CA MET A 117 12.00 -0.15 -33.77
C MET A 117 12.29 -1.65 -33.97
N LEU A 118 13.39 -2.16 -33.39
CA LEU A 118 13.74 -3.59 -33.45
C LEU A 118 12.96 -4.44 -32.45
N GLN A 119 12.67 -3.89 -31.28
CA GLN A 119 12.11 -4.63 -30.15
C GLN A 119 10.59 -4.84 -30.25
N GLN A 120 9.84 -3.82 -30.68
CA GLN A 120 8.37 -3.87 -30.70
C GLN A 120 7.89 -4.52 -32.00
N PRO A 121 7.05 -5.59 -31.95
CA PRO A 121 6.59 -6.28 -33.15
C PRO A 121 5.98 -5.33 -34.20
N GLU A 122 5.09 -4.44 -33.80
CA GLU A 122 4.38 -3.51 -34.68
C GLU A 122 5.34 -2.51 -35.38
N LEU A 123 6.35 -2.02 -34.64
CA LEU A 123 7.39 -1.15 -35.21
C LEU A 123 8.36 -1.94 -36.09
N ARG A 124 8.69 -3.18 -35.70
CA ARG A 124 9.58 -4.06 -36.45
C ARG A 124 8.97 -4.46 -37.78
N ASP A 125 7.66 -4.72 -37.82
CA ASP A 125 6.96 -5.04 -39.07
C ASP A 125 7.01 -3.85 -40.03
N THR A 126 6.82 -2.63 -39.51
CA THR A 126 6.99 -1.38 -40.26
C THR A 126 8.42 -1.23 -40.79
N LEU A 127 9.42 -1.50 -39.95
CA LEU A 127 10.84 -1.46 -40.32
C LEU A 127 11.17 -2.49 -41.40
N VAL A 128 10.77 -3.74 -41.23
CA VAL A 128 11.02 -4.84 -42.17
C VAL A 128 10.40 -4.55 -43.52
N ALA A 129 9.16 -4.06 -43.56
CA ALA A 129 8.49 -3.66 -44.80
C ALA A 129 9.28 -2.55 -45.53
N SER A 130 9.73 -1.52 -44.82
CA SER A 130 10.52 -0.43 -45.40
C SER A 130 11.89 -0.91 -45.89
N VAL A 131 12.58 -1.76 -45.12
CA VAL A 131 13.90 -2.28 -45.46
C VAL A 131 13.83 -3.21 -46.66
N HIS A 132 12.84 -4.09 -46.74
CA HIS A 132 12.62 -4.95 -47.90
C HIS A 132 12.32 -4.15 -49.17
N ALA A 133 11.56 -3.06 -49.05
CA ALA A 133 11.29 -2.16 -50.17
C ALA A 133 12.55 -1.44 -50.69
N GLN A 134 13.57 -1.26 -49.85
CA GLN A 134 14.77 -0.49 -50.20
C GLN A 134 16.00 -1.34 -50.55
N TYR A 135 16.16 -2.53 -49.96
CA TYR A 135 17.45 -3.26 -49.95
C TYR A 135 17.35 -4.75 -50.31
N ASP A 136 16.27 -5.21 -50.94
CA ASP A 136 16.08 -6.59 -51.47
C ASP A 136 16.65 -7.70 -50.55
N HIS A 137 16.03 -7.88 -49.39
CA HIS A 137 16.32 -8.89 -48.35
C HIS A 137 17.79 -8.97 -47.82
N SER A 138 18.69 -8.07 -48.23
CA SER A 138 20.14 -8.14 -47.97
C SER A 138 20.69 -6.93 -47.19
N ALA A 139 19.83 -6.29 -46.39
CA ALA A 139 20.20 -5.07 -45.66
C ALA A 139 21.30 -5.31 -44.61
N THR A 140 22.35 -4.50 -44.67
CA THR A 140 23.40 -4.46 -43.66
C THR A 140 22.88 -3.89 -42.34
N PRO A 141 23.47 -4.22 -41.18
CA PRO A 141 23.11 -3.61 -39.90
C PRO A 141 23.13 -2.07 -39.92
N ALA A 142 24.03 -1.48 -40.71
CA ALA A 142 24.10 -0.03 -40.89
C ALA A 142 22.86 0.53 -41.60
N GLN A 143 22.43 -0.11 -42.69
CA GLN A 143 21.20 0.27 -43.42
C GLN A 143 19.96 0.09 -42.56
N VAL A 144 19.89 -1.00 -41.77
CA VAL A 144 18.79 -1.25 -40.83
C VAL A 144 18.75 -0.15 -39.75
N ALA A 145 19.90 0.22 -39.18
CA ALA A 145 20.01 1.28 -38.17
C ALA A 145 19.53 2.64 -38.70
N LEU A 146 20.00 3.04 -39.89
CA LEU A 146 19.61 4.31 -40.51
C LEU A 146 18.13 4.34 -40.90
N SER A 147 17.60 3.23 -41.42
CA SER A 147 16.18 3.10 -41.77
C SER A 147 15.30 3.21 -40.52
N ALA A 148 15.65 2.47 -39.46
CA ALA A 148 14.96 2.53 -38.19
C ALA A 148 14.93 3.94 -37.60
N LEU A 149 16.07 4.64 -37.61
CA LEU A 149 16.17 6.00 -37.09
C LEU A 149 15.33 6.98 -37.92
N SER A 150 15.42 6.90 -39.24
CA SER A 150 14.67 7.76 -40.16
C SER A 150 13.16 7.60 -39.96
N ILE A 151 12.66 6.36 -39.92
CA ILE A 151 11.24 6.06 -39.70
C ILE A 151 10.78 6.60 -38.34
N ALA A 152 11.55 6.37 -37.28
CA ALA A 152 11.20 6.84 -35.94
C ALA A 152 11.14 8.37 -35.87
N LYS A 153 12.12 9.08 -36.45
CA LYS A 153 12.14 10.56 -36.49
C LYS A 153 10.96 11.12 -37.28
N GLN A 154 10.62 10.54 -38.43
CA GLN A 154 9.44 10.93 -39.20
C GLN A 154 8.13 10.80 -38.41
N MET A 155 7.95 9.71 -37.65
CA MET A 155 6.78 9.54 -36.78
C MET A 155 6.70 10.62 -35.69
N ILE A 156 7.85 10.99 -35.11
CA ILE A 156 7.94 12.02 -34.07
C ILE A 156 7.65 13.42 -34.64
N ASP A 157 8.19 13.73 -35.81
CA ASP A 157 7.99 15.01 -36.49
C ASP A 157 6.51 15.20 -36.85
N GLN A 158 5.88 14.17 -37.43
CA GLN A 158 4.45 14.19 -37.73
C GLN A 158 3.60 14.44 -36.48
N ALA A 159 3.93 13.77 -35.36
CA ALA A 159 3.23 13.96 -34.10
C ALA A 159 3.46 15.36 -33.49
N THR A 160 4.67 15.90 -33.62
CA THR A 160 5.04 17.26 -33.17
C THR A 160 4.27 18.33 -33.95
N GLU A 161 4.24 18.21 -35.28
CA GLU A 161 3.52 19.11 -36.17
C GLU A 161 2.01 19.10 -35.85
N THR A 162 1.43 17.92 -35.71
CA THR A 162 0.02 17.73 -35.36
C THR A 162 -0.33 18.38 -34.02
N ARG A 163 0.51 18.19 -33.00
CA ARG A 163 0.35 18.82 -31.68
C ARG A 163 0.45 20.35 -31.76
N SER A 164 1.39 20.87 -32.56
CA SER A 164 1.61 22.30 -32.75
C SER A 164 0.42 22.95 -33.46
N ASN A 165 -0.15 22.25 -34.44
CA ASN A 165 -1.36 22.64 -35.17
C ASN A 165 -2.65 22.43 -34.37
N LYS A 166 -2.57 21.91 -33.14
CA LYS A 166 -3.72 21.52 -32.29
C LYS A 166 -4.70 20.56 -33.00
N THR A 167 -4.20 19.78 -33.97
CA THR A 167 -4.96 18.72 -34.63
C THR A 167 -4.81 17.42 -33.85
N LYS A 168 -5.67 16.43 -34.13
CA LYS A 168 -5.60 15.11 -33.50
C LYS A 168 -4.89 14.14 -34.42
N LEU A 169 -3.83 13.51 -33.95
CA LEU A 169 -3.14 12.45 -34.68
C LEU A 169 -4.08 11.23 -34.79
N PRO A 170 -4.15 10.54 -35.94
CA PRO A 170 -4.89 9.28 -36.03
C PRO A 170 -4.44 8.32 -34.93
N THR A 171 -5.39 7.65 -34.28
CA THR A 171 -5.13 6.80 -33.11
C THR A 171 -4.04 5.76 -33.40
N GLU A 172 -4.09 5.12 -34.58
CA GLU A 172 -3.12 4.12 -35.01
C GLU A 172 -1.69 4.68 -35.09
N ILE A 173 -1.52 5.91 -35.58
CA ILE A 173 -0.20 6.56 -35.67
C ILE A 173 0.26 7.01 -34.29
N GLN A 174 -0.64 7.57 -33.47
CA GLN A 174 -0.33 7.93 -32.08
C GLN A 174 0.10 6.70 -31.26
N ASP A 175 -0.45 5.53 -31.57
CA ASP A 175 -0.08 4.27 -30.94
C ASP A 175 1.35 3.85 -31.32
N LEU A 176 1.75 3.95 -32.59
CA LEU A 176 3.15 3.72 -32.99
C LEU A 176 4.12 4.71 -32.32
N VAL A 177 3.74 5.99 -32.24
CA VAL A 177 4.53 7.01 -31.52
C VAL A 177 4.66 6.67 -30.03
N ASN A 178 3.59 6.19 -29.39
CA ASN A 178 3.66 5.76 -27.99
C ASN A 178 4.60 4.55 -27.79
N LEU A 179 4.75 3.66 -28.77
CA LEU A 179 5.70 2.53 -28.72
C LEU A 179 7.17 2.98 -28.82
N LEU A 180 7.46 4.12 -29.47
CA LEU A 180 8.80 4.74 -29.47
C LEU A 180 9.15 5.31 -28.08
N TYR A 181 8.17 5.90 -27.40
CA TYR A 181 8.32 6.45 -26.05
C TYR A 181 7.84 5.46 -24.99
N ARG A 182 8.57 4.35 -24.89
CA ARG A 182 8.37 3.32 -23.88
C ARG A 182 8.34 3.89 -22.45
N THR A 183 7.48 3.32 -21.60
CA THR A 183 7.44 3.59 -20.16
C THR A 183 7.94 2.37 -19.38
N SER A 184 8.28 2.56 -18.10
CA SER A 184 8.63 1.49 -17.16
C SER A 184 7.60 0.34 -17.04
N ARG A 185 6.42 0.48 -17.63
CA ARG A 185 5.41 -0.60 -17.75
C ARG A 185 5.87 -1.79 -18.58
N GLY A 186 6.59 -1.55 -19.67
CA GLY A 186 7.09 -2.61 -20.55
C GLY A 186 8.31 -3.33 -19.96
N ASP A 187 9.02 -2.66 -19.06
CA ASP A 187 10.26 -3.12 -18.45
C ASP A 187 10.10 -4.37 -17.61
N TRP A 188 8.99 -4.51 -16.90
CA TRP A 188 8.73 -5.64 -16.01
C TRP A 188 8.68 -6.99 -16.73
N PHE A 189 7.93 -7.06 -17.83
CA PHE A 189 7.76 -8.32 -18.58
C PHE A 189 9.05 -8.76 -19.26
N ILE A 190 9.88 -7.79 -19.63
CA ILE A 190 11.14 -8.07 -20.31
C ILE A 190 12.23 -8.44 -19.30
N GLN A 191 12.27 -7.84 -18.10
CA GLN A 191 13.30 -8.15 -17.10
C GLN A 191 13.08 -9.50 -16.40
N GLY A 192 11.84 -9.96 -16.30
CA GLY A 192 11.50 -11.15 -15.52
C GLY A 192 12.18 -12.43 -16.01
N ASN A 193 12.96 -13.06 -15.11
CA ASN A 193 13.18 -14.50 -15.13
C ASN A 193 12.31 -15.15 -14.04
N TYR A 194 11.14 -15.68 -14.41
CA TYR A 194 10.18 -16.29 -13.47
C TYR A 194 10.72 -17.54 -12.74
N THR A 195 11.85 -18.08 -13.16
CA THR A 195 12.54 -19.18 -12.46
C THR A 195 13.52 -18.70 -11.39
N ASP A 196 13.89 -17.42 -11.40
CA ASP A 196 14.81 -16.85 -10.41
C ASP A 196 14.03 -16.42 -9.15
N PRO A 197 14.36 -16.95 -7.96
CA PRO A 197 13.66 -16.67 -6.72
C PRO A 197 13.80 -15.22 -6.26
N ASP A 198 14.82 -14.48 -6.69
CA ASP A 198 15.02 -13.07 -6.38
C ASP A 198 14.34 -12.14 -7.40
N SER A 199 13.78 -12.67 -8.48
CA SER A 199 13.21 -11.85 -9.56
C SER A 199 12.06 -10.94 -9.09
N HIS A 200 11.33 -11.32 -8.04
CA HIS A 200 10.30 -10.49 -7.42
C HIS A 200 10.83 -9.19 -6.79
N LYS A 201 12.12 -9.13 -6.44
CA LYS A 201 12.78 -7.92 -5.94
C LYS A 201 12.95 -6.86 -7.03
N GLU A 202 12.83 -7.26 -8.30
CA GLU A 202 12.93 -6.36 -9.44
C GLU A 202 11.56 -5.83 -9.82
N PHE A 203 11.27 -4.64 -9.31
CA PHE A 203 10.08 -3.88 -9.65
C PHE A 203 10.26 -3.06 -10.93
N GLY A 204 11.09 -3.53 -11.87
CA GLY A 204 11.55 -2.72 -12.99
C GLY A 204 12.71 -1.82 -12.58
N ARG A 205 13.75 -1.79 -13.40
CA ARG A 205 14.93 -0.93 -13.21
C ARG A 205 14.67 0.45 -12.64
N LEU A 206 13.57 1.10 -13.02
CA LEU A 206 13.19 2.38 -12.44
C LEU A 206 13.03 2.34 -10.91
N HIS A 207 12.25 1.38 -10.40
CA HIS A 207 12.04 1.19 -8.98
C HIS A 207 13.37 0.94 -8.24
N GLU A 208 14.27 0.18 -8.84
CA GLU A 208 15.62 -0.06 -8.31
C GLU A 208 16.51 1.19 -8.35
N VAL A 209 16.39 2.06 -9.35
CA VAL A 209 17.15 3.31 -9.43
C VAL A 209 16.79 4.25 -8.29
N ILE A 210 15.50 4.36 -7.99
CA ILE A 210 14.97 5.26 -6.95
C ILE A 210 14.74 4.56 -5.60
N ARG A 211 15.09 3.28 -5.49
CA ARG A 211 14.94 2.45 -4.28
C ARG A 211 13.49 2.38 -3.73
N THR A 212 12.51 2.11 -4.59
CA THR A 212 11.09 1.93 -4.21
C THR A 212 10.56 0.53 -4.59
N ASN A 213 9.51 0.04 -3.93
CA ASN A 213 8.85 -1.23 -4.24
C ASN A 213 7.55 -1.03 -5.05
N GLY A 214 7.19 -1.99 -5.91
CA GLY A 214 5.97 -1.98 -6.75
C GLY A 214 4.94 -3.05 -6.33
N THR A 215 3.66 -2.90 -6.70
CA THR A 215 2.56 -3.83 -6.29
C THR A 215 2.20 -4.88 -7.33
N GLN A 216 2.43 -4.58 -8.60
CA GLN A 216 1.69 -5.25 -9.67
C GLN A 216 2.22 -6.66 -9.96
N ARG A 217 3.53 -6.86 -9.75
CA ARG A 217 4.21 -8.14 -10.00
C ARG A 217 3.89 -9.18 -8.93
N SER A 218 3.92 -8.84 -7.66
CA SER A 218 3.63 -9.78 -6.57
C SER A 218 2.18 -10.30 -6.67
N VAL A 219 1.24 -9.44 -7.05
CA VAL A 219 -0.14 -9.84 -7.38
C VAL A 219 -0.19 -10.85 -8.52
N GLN A 220 0.56 -10.63 -9.61
CA GLN A 220 0.62 -11.58 -10.73
C GLN A 220 1.27 -12.91 -10.34
N GLU A 221 2.35 -12.89 -9.55
CA GLU A 221 3.02 -14.10 -9.05
C GLU A 221 2.11 -14.93 -8.15
N ILE A 222 1.26 -14.27 -7.35
CA ILE A 222 0.22 -14.96 -6.57
C ILE A 222 -0.75 -15.66 -7.52
N PHE A 223 -1.25 -15.00 -8.57
CA PHE A 223 -2.14 -15.64 -9.53
C PHE A 223 -1.48 -16.81 -10.26
N GLN A 224 -0.18 -16.73 -10.57
CA GLN A 224 0.56 -17.83 -11.17
C GLN A 224 0.72 -19.00 -10.18
N ARG A 225 1.09 -18.71 -8.93
CA ARG A 225 1.32 -19.71 -7.87
C ARG A 225 0.06 -20.45 -7.46
N PHE A 226 -1.10 -19.79 -7.49
CA PHE A 226 -2.39 -20.32 -7.03
C PHE A 226 -3.35 -20.63 -8.19
N ASN A 227 -2.82 -21.09 -9.34
CA ASN A 227 -3.55 -21.53 -10.54
C ASN A 227 -4.45 -20.47 -11.22
N GLY A 228 -4.52 -19.24 -10.73
CA GLY A 228 -5.35 -18.17 -11.27
C GLY A 228 -5.08 -17.91 -12.76
N ILE A 229 -3.81 -17.84 -13.18
CA ILE A 229 -3.46 -17.67 -14.60
C ILE A 229 -3.89 -18.87 -15.46
N SER A 230 -3.66 -20.09 -14.96
CA SER A 230 -4.05 -21.32 -15.66
C SER A 230 -5.57 -21.41 -15.85
N TRP A 231 -6.35 -20.99 -14.83
CA TRP A 231 -7.80 -20.90 -14.95
C TRP A 231 -8.21 -19.85 -15.97
N LEU A 232 -7.67 -18.63 -15.90
CA LEU A 232 -7.97 -17.56 -16.85
C LEU A 232 -7.72 -17.99 -18.31
N GLN A 233 -6.64 -18.73 -18.58
CA GLN A 233 -6.35 -19.28 -19.91
C GLN A 233 -7.40 -20.28 -20.44
N ARG A 234 -8.09 -20.99 -19.53
CA ARG A 234 -9.11 -21.99 -19.90
C ARG A 234 -10.52 -21.42 -19.96
N MET A 235 -10.78 -20.29 -19.28
CA MET A 235 -12.11 -19.70 -19.17
C MET A 235 -12.81 -19.44 -20.51
N PRO A 236 -12.14 -18.89 -21.55
CA PRO A 236 -12.81 -18.62 -22.82
C PRO A 236 -13.48 -19.87 -23.42
N LEU A 237 -12.78 -21.01 -23.39
CA LEU A 237 -13.30 -22.29 -23.87
C LEU A 237 -14.40 -22.85 -22.95
N LEU A 238 -14.25 -22.72 -21.64
CA LEU A 238 -15.24 -23.23 -20.68
C LEU A 238 -16.57 -22.45 -20.79
N HIS A 239 -16.50 -21.14 -21.00
CA HIS A 239 -17.66 -20.24 -21.15
C HIS A 239 -18.47 -20.50 -22.42
N GLN A 240 -17.89 -21.14 -23.46
CA GLN A 240 -18.65 -21.54 -24.66
C GLN A 240 -19.76 -22.55 -24.36
N ASN A 241 -19.63 -23.36 -23.31
CA ASN A 241 -20.58 -24.39 -22.93
C ASN A 241 -20.83 -24.40 -21.41
N PHE A 242 -21.47 -23.35 -20.88
CA PHE A 242 -21.70 -23.20 -19.43
C PHE A 242 -22.37 -24.42 -18.79
N ALA A 243 -23.41 -24.98 -19.42
CA ALA A 243 -24.16 -26.11 -18.86
C ALA A 243 -23.27 -27.34 -18.65
N SER A 244 -22.51 -27.74 -19.68
CA SER A 244 -21.61 -28.90 -19.62
C SER A 244 -20.39 -28.68 -18.70
N ASN A 245 -19.97 -27.42 -18.52
CA ASN A 245 -18.77 -27.07 -17.75
C ASN A 245 -19.05 -26.52 -16.35
N SER A 246 -20.31 -26.52 -15.91
CA SER A 246 -20.73 -25.87 -14.64
C SER A 246 -19.90 -26.30 -13.43
N SER A 247 -19.66 -27.61 -13.25
CA SER A 247 -18.87 -28.13 -12.12
C SER A 247 -17.41 -27.68 -12.15
N ILE A 248 -16.80 -27.63 -13.35
CA ILE A 248 -15.42 -27.18 -13.55
C ILE A 248 -15.31 -25.67 -13.30
N LEU A 249 -16.28 -24.89 -13.77
CA LEU A 249 -16.35 -23.45 -13.54
C LEU A 249 -16.49 -23.12 -12.05
N CYS A 250 -17.32 -23.85 -11.31
CA CYS A 250 -17.43 -23.71 -9.86
C CYS A 250 -16.09 -23.93 -9.15
N ALA A 251 -15.32 -24.96 -9.54
CA ALA A 251 -14.00 -25.21 -8.99
C ALA A 251 -13.02 -24.08 -9.35
N ALA A 252 -13.06 -23.62 -10.59
CA ALA A 252 -12.21 -22.54 -11.07
C ALA A 252 -12.48 -21.21 -10.34
N TYR A 253 -13.74 -20.86 -10.10
CA TYR A 253 -14.10 -19.68 -9.31
C TYR A 253 -13.68 -19.81 -7.84
N ALA A 254 -13.71 -21.00 -7.25
CA ALA A 254 -13.19 -21.23 -5.90
C ALA A 254 -11.66 -21.02 -5.82
N ASP A 255 -10.90 -21.48 -6.81
CA ASP A 255 -9.45 -21.26 -6.86
C ASP A 255 -9.11 -19.77 -7.11
N LEU A 256 -9.87 -19.12 -8.00
CA LEU A 256 -9.75 -17.69 -8.26
C LEU A 256 -10.05 -16.84 -7.02
N GLN A 257 -11.02 -17.24 -6.19
CA GLN A 257 -11.24 -16.60 -4.89
C GLN A 257 -9.97 -16.63 -4.03
N VAL A 258 -9.26 -17.76 -3.96
CA VAL A 258 -8.03 -17.89 -3.17
C VAL A 258 -6.93 -16.98 -3.73
N ALA A 259 -6.72 -16.97 -5.05
CA ALA A 259 -5.74 -16.08 -5.69
C ALA A 259 -6.04 -14.60 -5.42
N MET A 260 -7.31 -14.18 -5.53
CA MET A 260 -7.72 -12.80 -5.25
C MET A 260 -7.59 -12.43 -3.77
N ALA A 261 -7.95 -13.35 -2.87
CA ALA A 261 -7.83 -13.12 -1.43
C ALA A 261 -6.36 -12.89 -1.05
N LEU A 262 -5.44 -13.69 -1.59
CA LEU A 262 -4.01 -13.53 -1.35
C LEU A 262 -3.44 -12.28 -2.03
N ALA A 263 -3.90 -11.92 -3.23
CA ALA A 263 -3.53 -10.65 -3.87
C ALA A 263 -4.01 -9.44 -3.05
N ARG A 264 -5.20 -9.52 -2.45
CA ARG A 264 -5.75 -8.48 -1.58
C ARG A 264 -4.95 -8.36 -0.27
N ASP A 265 -4.38 -9.46 0.22
CA ASP A 265 -3.47 -9.46 1.36
C ASP A 265 -2.14 -8.78 1.01
N GLU A 266 -1.60 -9.07 -0.16
CA GLU A 266 -0.36 -8.47 -0.66
C GLU A 266 -0.49 -6.95 -0.84
N LEU A 267 -1.61 -6.48 -1.38
CA LEU A 267 -1.89 -5.03 -1.46
C LEU A 267 -2.01 -4.38 -0.07
N PHE A 268 -2.46 -5.14 0.92
CA PHE A 268 -2.64 -4.66 2.29
C PHE A 268 -1.34 -4.64 3.09
N SER A 269 -0.51 -5.67 2.95
CA SER A 269 0.78 -5.79 3.65
C SER A 269 1.79 -4.75 3.18
N MET A 270 1.62 -4.23 1.96
CA MET A 270 2.53 -3.27 1.40
C MET A 270 2.58 -1.96 2.21
N VAL A 271 3.79 -1.55 2.53
CA VAL A 271 4.12 -0.22 3.07
C VAL A 271 4.90 0.55 2.00
N ILE A 272 4.51 1.80 1.79
CA ILE A 272 5.25 2.77 0.98
C ILE A 272 5.37 4.06 1.78
N ASP A 273 6.47 4.79 1.63
CA ASP A 273 6.58 6.18 2.06
C ASP A 273 6.00 7.08 0.96
N GLU A 274 4.82 7.66 1.19
CA GLU A 274 4.07 8.38 0.16
C GLU A 274 4.75 9.66 -0.33
N PRO A 275 5.31 10.51 0.55
CA PRO A 275 6.15 11.62 0.10
C PRO A 275 7.30 11.18 -0.81
N ILE A 276 8.06 10.15 -0.41
CA ILE A 276 9.18 9.65 -1.22
C ILE A 276 8.66 9.11 -2.55
N TRP A 277 7.65 8.24 -2.53
CA TRP A 277 7.05 7.67 -3.74
C TRP A 277 6.50 8.76 -4.69
N GLY A 278 5.86 9.79 -4.14
CA GLY A 278 5.26 10.91 -4.86
C GLY A 278 6.29 11.80 -5.55
N LEU A 279 7.42 12.05 -4.88
CA LEU A 279 8.53 12.84 -5.41
C LEU A 279 9.47 12.04 -6.33
N THR A 280 9.49 10.72 -6.19
CA THR A 280 10.34 9.82 -6.98
C THR A 280 9.53 9.09 -8.05
N PHE A 281 9.05 7.86 -7.77
CA PHE A 281 8.45 6.94 -8.74
C PHE A 281 7.31 7.57 -9.53
N ALA A 282 6.41 8.28 -8.84
CA ALA A 282 5.24 8.89 -9.48
C ALA A 282 5.61 9.96 -10.53
N LYS A 283 6.74 10.66 -10.33
CA LYS A 283 7.27 11.64 -11.30
C LYS A 283 8.13 10.96 -12.38
N PHE A 284 8.93 9.98 -11.98
CA PHE A 284 9.92 9.33 -12.83
C PHE A 284 9.27 8.36 -13.85
N SER A 285 8.22 7.64 -13.46
CA SER A 285 7.56 6.59 -14.28
C SER A 285 6.70 7.09 -15.45
N LYS A 286 6.46 8.40 -15.57
CA LYS A 286 5.70 8.96 -16.69
C LYS A 286 6.44 8.75 -18.02
N GLY A 287 5.70 8.74 -19.13
CA GLY A 287 6.30 8.79 -20.46
C GLY A 287 7.10 10.09 -20.69
N VAL A 288 8.15 10.01 -21.49
CA VAL A 288 8.95 11.14 -21.94
C VAL A 288 8.52 11.51 -23.37
N GLY A 289 8.77 12.74 -23.80
CA GLY A 289 8.48 13.19 -25.16
C GLY A 289 6.98 13.30 -25.45
N LEU A 290 6.55 12.73 -26.58
CA LEU A 290 5.16 12.76 -27.05
C LEU A 290 4.29 11.60 -26.55
N CYS A 291 4.81 10.81 -25.61
CA CYS A 291 4.03 9.76 -24.97
C CYS A 291 2.81 10.36 -24.28
N THR A 292 1.62 9.92 -24.68
CA THR A 292 0.35 10.38 -24.07
C THR A 292 -0.06 9.54 -22.86
N ILE A 293 0.79 8.60 -22.45
CA ILE A 293 0.43 7.51 -21.52
C ILE A 293 1.18 7.69 -20.21
N GLY A 294 0.44 8.00 -19.14
CA GLY A 294 0.99 8.06 -17.78
C GLY A 294 0.91 6.72 -17.08
N ALA A 295 1.86 6.38 -16.19
CA ALA A 295 1.84 5.19 -15.34
C ALA A 295 0.61 5.15 -14.38
N GLY A 296 0.01 3.98 -14.17
CA GLY A 296 -1.21 3.80 -13.40
C GLY A 296 -1.16 2.51 -12.59
N GLY A 297 -1.49 2.61 -11.29
CA GLY A 297 -1.48 1.46 -10.37
C GLY A 297 -2.42 0.32 -10.78
N ALA A 298 -3.49 0.63 -11.52
CA ALA A 298 -4.47 -0.34 -12.02
C ALA A 298 -4.10 -1.00 -13.35
N ASP A 299 -2.98 -0.63 -13.98
CA ASP A 299 -2.57 -1.19 -15.27
C ASP A 299 -1.78 -2.50 -15.14
N CYS A 300 -2.02 -3.22 -14.06
CA CYS A 300 -1.58 -4.60 -13.89
C CYS A 300 -2.46 -5.53 -14.76
N PRO A 301 -1.87 -6.45 -15.56
CA PRO A 301 -2.63 -7.36 -16.42
C PRO A 301 -3.71 -8.15 -15.69
N MET A 302 -3.47 -8.52 -14.43
CA MET A 302 -4.45 -9.25 -13.62
C MET A 302 -5.77 -8.48 -13.48
N PHE A 303 -5.74 -7.16 -13.25
CA PHE A 303 -6.97 -6.37 -13.10
C PHE A 303 -7.75 -6.34 -14.40
N ARG A 304 -7.03 -6.27 -15.54
CA ARG A 304 -7.62 -6.28 -16.89
C ARG A 304 -8.20 -7.63 -17.27
N MET A 305 -7.51 -8.73 -16.97
CA MET A 305 -8.05 -10.09 -17.16
C MET A 305 -9.29 -10.32 -16.30
N MET A 306 -9.33 -9.79 -15.08
CA MET A 306 -10.50 -9.89 -14.21
C MET A 306 -11.68 -9.02 -14.68
N ASP A 307 -11.41 -7.82 -15.17
CA ASP A 307 -12.43 -6.98 -15.80
C ASP A 307 -12.99 -7.64 -17.08
N ALA A 308 -12.12 -8.26 -17.88
CA ALA A 308 -12.51 -9.02 -19.07
C ALA A 308 -13.39 -10.23 -18.72
N LEU A 309 -12.98 -11.05 -17.75
CA LEU A 309 -13.70 -12.25 -17.32
C LEU A 309 -15.10 -11.93 -16.76
N CYS A 310 -15.20 -10.90 -15.91
CA CYS A 310 -16.42 -10.62 -15.17
C CYS A 310 -17.37 -9.64 -15.88
N GLY A 311 -16.86 -8.88 -16.85
CA GLY A 311 -17.60 -7.81 -17.51
C GLY A 311 -18.01 -6.68 -16.56
N ARG A 312 -18.78 -5.73 -17.09
CA ARG A 312 -19.39 -4.65 -16.31
C ARG A 312 -20.71 -5.09 -15.69
N ALA A 313 -21.16 -4.40 -14.65
CA ALA A 313 -22.49 -4.62 -14.07
C ALA A 313 -23.59 -4.09 -15.00
N ASP A 314 -23.32 -3.01 -15.75
CA ASP A 314 -24.14 -2.57 -16.87
C ASP A 314 -23.79 -3.39 -18.12
N ASN A 315 -24.42 -4.56 -18.28
CA ASN A 315 -24.23 -5.45 -19.44
C ASN A 315 -24.45 -4.78 -20.82
N ILE A 316 -24.95 -3.55 -20.87
CA ILE A 316 -25.34 -2.82 -22.09
C ILE A 316 -24.15 -2.52 -23.02
N ASN A 317 -22.90 -2.54 -22.53
CA ASN A 317 -21.78 -1.93 -23.25
C ASN A 317 -20.49 -2.78 -23.32
N GLN A 318 -20.59 -4.06 -23.68
CA GLN A 318 -19.43 -4.95 -23.80
C GLN A 318 -18.43 -4.50 -24.88
N ALA A 319 -18.91 -3.87 -25.96
CA ALA A 319 -18.06 -3.24 -26.97
C ALA A 319 -17.21 -2.10 -26.39
N ALA A 320 -17.80 -1.20 -25.60
CA ALA A 320 -17.02 -0.13 -24.95
C ALA A 320 -16.05 -0.68 -23.89
N LEU A 321 -16.36 -1.81 -23.25
CA LEU A 321 -15.40 -2.49 -22.38
C LEU A 321 -14.22 -3.03 -23.18
N LEU A 322 -14.47 -3.67 -24.34
CA LEU A 322 -13.42 -4.15 -25.23
C LEU A 322 -12.52 -2.99 -25.69
N ASP A 323 -13.09 -1.88 -26.15
CA ASP A 323 -12.33 -0.69 -26.57
C ASP A 323 -11.48 -0.11 -25.42
N GLU A 324 -12.04 -0.06 -24.20
CA GLU A 324 -11.31 0.36 -23.02
C GLU A 324 -10.15 -0.60 -22.70
N LEU A 325 -10.40 -1.91 -22.70
CA LEU A 325 -9.41 -2.93 -22.35
C LEU A 325 -8.30 -3.04 -23.39
N ASP A 326 -8.63 -2.94 -24.68
CA ASP A 326 -7.66 -2.86 -25.76
C ASP A 326 -6.74 -1.66 -25.53
N PHE A 327 -7.32 -0.46 -25.34
CA PHE A 327 -6.53 0.74 -25.03
C PHE A 327 -5.61 0.60 -23.82
N ARG A 328 -6.10 -0.01 -22.75
CA ARG A 328 -5.34 -0.15 -21.50
C ARG A 328 -4.27 -1.25 -21.56
N SER A 329 -4.45 -2.26 -22.41
CA SER A 329 -3.58 -3.44 -22.48
C SER A 329 -2.57 -3.41 -23.63
N ARG A 330 -2.60 -2.42 -24.53
CA ARG A 330 -1.72 -2.37 -25.73
C ARG A 330 -0.23 -2.59 -25.47
N PHE A 331 0.28 -2.20 -24.29
CA PHE A 331 1.69 -2.35 -23.89
C PHE A 331 2.02 -3.69 -23.23
N PHE A 332 1.01 -4.53 -23.02
CA PHE A 332 1.23 -5.86 -22.47
C PHE A 332 1.84 -6.78 -23.53
N PRO A 333 2.57 -7.83 -23.12
CA PRO A 333 3.03 -8.85 -24.03
C PRO A 333 1.88 -9.38 -24.90
N PRO A 334 2.11 -9.69 -26.19
CA PRO A 334 1.06 -10.15 -27.10
C PRO A 334 0.21 -11.29 -26.55
N GLY A 335 0.82 -12.25 -25.85
CA GLY A 335 0.08 -13.36 -25.22
C GLY A 335 -0.90 -12.94 -24.12
N MET A 336 -0.60 -11.87 -23.37
CA MET A 336 -1.53 -11.33 -22.36
C MET A 336 -2.67 -10.54 -23.02
N ARG A 337 -2.36 -9.79 -24.08
CA ARG A 337 -3.38 -9.07 -24.87
C ARG A 337 -4.36 -10.04 -25.50
N ALA A 338 -3.85 -11.09 -26.15
CA ALA A 338 -4.66 -12.17 -26.71
C ALA A 338 -5.59 -12.77 -25.65
N LEU A 339 -5.05 -13.12 -24.48
CA LEU A 339 -5.86 -13.65 -23.38
C LEU A 339 -6.95 -12.67 -22.88
N ILE A 340 -6.65 -11.39 -22.75
CA ILE A 340 -7.65 -10.38 -22.36
C ILE A 340 -8.76 -10.29 -23.42
N ASN A 341 -8.41 -10.29 -24.70
CA ASN A 341 -9.36 -10.28 -25.81
C ASN A 341 -10.20 -11.56 -25.85
N ASP A 342 -9.60 -12.73 -25.64
CA ASP A 342 -10.34 -14.00 -25.57
C ASP A 342 -11.32 -14.02 -24.40
N LEU A 343 -10.92 -13.48 -23.24
CA LEU A 343 -11.78 -13.39 -22.05
C LEU A 343 -12.98 -12.46 -22.26
N VAL A 344 -12.77 -11.27 -22.82
CA VAL A 344 -13.85 -10.28 -23.01
C VAL A 344 -14.79 -10.66 -24.16
N THR A 345 -14.32 -11.42 -25.15
CA THR A 345 -15.14 -11.90 -26.28
C THR A 345 -15.87 -13.21 -25.98
N ALA A 346 -15.44 -13.95 -24.95
CA ALA A 346 -16.13 -15.15 -24.49
C ALA A 346 -17.56 -14.84 -23.99
N PRO A 347 -18.48 -15.83 -24.01
CA PRO A 347 -19.82 -15.66 -23.46
C PRO A 347 -19.81 -15.15 -22.01
N SER A 348 -20.69 -14.19 -21.72
CA SER A 348 -20.75 -13.54 -20.41
C SER A 348 -21.44 -14.43 -19.38
N VAL A 349 -20.72 -14.76 -18.29
CA VAL A 349 -21.28 -15.47 -17.14
C VAL A 349 -22.41 -14.69 -16.48
N ARG A 350 -22.33 -13.34 -16.43
CA ARG A 350 -23.43 -12.51 -15.93
C ARG A 350 -24.67 -12.66 -16.79
N SER A 351 -24.51 -12.64 -18.11
CA SER A 351 -25.63 -12.81 -19.05
C SER A 351 -26.30 -14.17 -18.86
N HIS A 352 -25.50 -15.24 -18.75
CA HIS A 352 -25.99 -16.60 -18.53
C HIS A 352 -26.68 -16.79 -17.16
N ILE A 353 -26.20 -16.11 -16.11
CA ILE A 353 -26.91 -16.07 -14.82
C ILE A 353 -28.21 -15.29 -14.95
N SER A 354 -28.20 -14.15 -15.64
CA SER A 354 -29.39 -13.30 -15.79
C SER A 354 -30.48 -13.90 -16.68
N SER A 355 -30.13 -14.80 -17.61
CA SER A 355 -31.11 -15.56 -18.40
C SER A 355 -31.84 -16.62 -17.58
N GLY A 356 -31.35 -16.94 -16.39
CA GLY A 356 -31.89 -18.01 -15.53
C GLY A 356 -31.44 -19.42 -15.93
N GLU A 357 -30.55 -19.55 -16.93
CA GLU A 357 -30.05 -20.83 -17.42
C GLU A 357 -28.90 -21.41 -16.57
N ALA A 358 -28.19 -20.55 -15.82
CA ALA A 358 -27.11 -20.99 -14.95
C ALA A 358 -27.63 -21.88 -13.81
N SER A 359 -26.89 -22.94 -13.50
CA SER A 359 -27.16 -23.74 -12.31
C SER A 359 -27.08 -22.89 -11.03
N TYR A 360 -27.79 -23.34 -9.99
CA TYR A 360 -27.76 -22.70 -8.68
C TYR A 360 -26.32 -22.62 -8.15
N GLU A 361 -25.55 -23.71 -8.27
CA GLU A 361 -24.17 -23.80 -7.82
C GLU A 361 -23.26 -22.81 -8.55
N LEU A 362 -23.41 -22.69 -9.87
CA LEU A 362 -22.63 -21.74 -10.69
C LEU A 362 -22.94 -20.29 -10.29
N THR A 363 -24.21 -19.99 -10.07
CA THR A 363 -24.66 -18.67 -9.62
C THR A 363 -24.04 -18.31 -8.27
N GLN A 364 -24.06 -19.24 -7.31
CA GLN A 364 -23.45 -19.01 -5.99
C GLN A 364 -21.93 -18.87 -6.09
N ALA A 365 -21.26 -19.72 -6.89
CA ALA A 365 -19.81 -19.67 -7.08
C ALA A 365 -19.33 -18.35 -7.70
N PHE A 366 -20.04 -17.86 -8.72
CA PHE A 366 -19.74 -16.56 -9.33
C PHE A 366 -19.93 -15.41 -8.33
N ARG A 367 -21.02 -15.40 -7.55
CA ARG A 367 -21.27 -14.40 -6.49
C ARG A 367 -20.16 -14.41 -5.43
N ALA A 368 -19.72 -15.59 -5.00
CA ALA A 368 -18.63 -15.71 -4.03
C ALA A 368 -17.31 -15.12 -4.55
N MET A 369 -16.96 -15.42 -5.80
CA MET A 369 -15.79 -14.82 -6.46
C MET A 369 -15.93 -13.31 -6.62
N GLU A 370 -17.11 -12.82 -7.02
CA GLU A 370 -17.40 -11.38 -7.13
C GLU A 370 -17.22 -10.63 -5.81
N GLN A 371 -17.57 -11.24 -4.66
CA GLN A 371 -17.33 -10.63 -3.35
C GLN A 371 -15.84 -10.41 -3.08
N ILE A 372 -15.01 -11.44 -3.30
CA ILE A 372 -13.56 -11.31 -3.08
C ILE A 372 -12.92 -10.35 -4.09
N ARG A 373 -13.41 -10.34 -5.35
CA ARG A 373 -13.00 -9.36 -6.36
C ARG A 373 -13.35 -7.94 -5.90
N TYR A 374 -14.55 -7.70 -5.40
CA TYR A 374 -14.95 -6.40 -4.85
C TYR A 374 -14.00 -5.96 -3.73
N ASP A 375 -13.71 -6.84 -2.77
CA ASP A 375 -12.78 -6.54 -1.67
C ASP A 375 -11.35 -6.22 -2.14
N LEU A 376 -10.86 -6.91 -3.17
CA LEU A 376 -9.58 -6.61 -3.81
C LEU A 376 -9.57 -5.19 -4.42
N TYR A 377 -10.64 -4.81 -5.11
CA TYR A 377 -10.78 -3.48 -5.72
C TYR A 377 -10.97 -2.37 -4.68
N GLU A 378 -11.74 -2.62 -3.62
CA GLU A 378 -11.85 -1.69 -2.49
C GLU A 378 -10.50 -1.50 -1.78
N MET A 379 -9.69 -2.56 -1.65
CA MET A 379 -8.34 -2.44 -1.11
C MET A 379 -7.43 -1.62 -2.02
N HIS A 380 -7.47 -1.86 -3.32
CA HIS A 380 -6.75 -1.05 -4.30
C HIS A 380 -7.19 0.43 -4.24
N ARG A 381 -8.50 0.71 -4.13
CA ARG A 381 -9.04 2.08 -3.95
C ARG A 381 -8.46 2.73 -2.70
N LYS A 382 -8.53 2.07 -1.55
CA LYS A 382 -8.00 2.58 -0.27
C LYS A 382 -6.51 2.85 -0.36
N LYS A 383 -5.75 1.97 -1.01
CA LYS A 383 -4.32 2.15 -1.27
C LYS A 383 -4.06 3.36 -2.17
N ALA A 384 -4.86 3.55 -3.21
CA ALA A 384 -4.76 4.71 -4.09
C ALA A 384 -5.09 6.03 -3.37
N MET A 385 -5.89 6.01 -2.30
CA MET A 385 -6.15 7.23 -1.51
C MET A 385 -4.93 7.76 -0.77
N ARG A 386 -3.91 6.93 -0.56
CA ARG A 386 -2.61 7.36 -0.03
C ARG A 386 -1.90 8.37 -0.96
N ILE A 387 -2.30 8.47 -2.23
CA ILE A 387 -1.84 9.50 -3.17
C ILE A 387 -2.06 10.92 -2.62
N ALA A 388 -3.04 11.13 -1.74
CA ALA A 388 -3.25 12.42 -1.06
C ALA A 388 -1.96 12.99 -0.43
N LEU A 389 -1.21 12.14 0.29
CA LEU A 389 0.07 12.53 0.89
C LEU A 389 1.14 12.85 -0.17
N ALA A 390 1.16 12.10 -1.27
CA ALA A 390 2.08 12.36 -2.38
C ALA A 390 1.77 13.69 -3.10
N LEU A 391 0.49 14.05 -3.24
CA LEU A 391 0.04 15.34 -3.79
C LEU A 391 0.48 16.50 -2.90
N ARG A 392 0.34 16.35 -1.58
CA ARG A 392 0.83 17.32 -0.58
C ARG A 392 2.35 17.45 -0.60
N ALA A 393 3.06 16.38 -0.94
CA ALA A 393 4.50 16.39 -1.19
C ALA A 393 4.91 17.01 -2.53
N GLY A 394 3.98 17.62 -3.29
CA GLY A 394 4.31 18.30 -4.55
C GLY A 394 4.27 17.39 -5.78
N GLN A 395 3.54 16.28 -5.72
CA GLN A 395 3.15 15.57 -6.94
C GLN A 395 2.16 16.45 -7.73
N GLN A 396 2.58 16.93 -8.90
CA GLN A 396 1.79 17.92 -9.67
C GLN A 396 0.61 17.31 -10.45
N ALA A 397 0.65 16.01 -10.80
CA ALA A 397 -0.39 15.36 -11.58
C ALA A 397 -0.39 13.84 -11.44
N THR A 398 -1.58 13.24 -11.47
CA THR A 398 -1.86 11.79 -11.53
C THR A 398 -2.38 11.40 -12.91
N SER A 399 -2.40 10.10 -13.24
CA SER A 399 -3.06 9.59 -14.46
C SER A 399 -4.58 9.81 -14.47
N SER A 400 -5.18 10.16 -13.32
CA SER A 400 -6.60 10.54 -13.20
C SER A 400 -6.90 12.03 -13.41
N GLY A 401 -5.89 12.90 -13.56
CA GLY A 401 -6.10 14.32 -13.89
C GLY A 401 -6.43 15.24 -12.71
N VAL A 402 -5.79 15.07 -11.55
CA VAL A 402 -6.05 15.86 -10.33
C VAL A 402 -5.55 17.31 -10.33
N GLN A 403 -4.73 17.70 -11.31
CA GLN A 403 -4.01 18.98 -11.31
C GLN A 403 -4.92 20.22 -11.22
N ASN A 404 -6.18 20.10 -11.65
CA ASN A 404 -7.17 21.18 -11.63
C ASN A 404 -8.25 21.01 -10.55
N ALA A 405 -8.18 19.97 -9.71
CA ALA A 405 -9.18 19.69 -8.69
C ALA A 405 -8.94 20.56 -7.44
N THR A 406 -9.99 21.23 -6.94
CA THR A 406 -9.94 22.01 -5.68
C THR A 406 -9.70 21.13 -4.46
N THR A 407 -10.24 19.91 -4.46
CA THR A 407 -10.03 18.86 -3.45
C THR A 407 -9.56 17.58 -4.14
N PRO A 408 -8.26 17.41 -4.42
CA PRO A 408 -7.73 16.25 -5.13
C PRO A 408 -8.15 14.91 -4.53
N GLU A 409 -8.23 14.81 -3.20
CA GLU A 409 -8.62 13.62 -2.46
C GLU A 409 -10.06 13.22 -2.80
N LYS A 410 -10.99 14.17 -2.76
CA LYS A 410 -12.40 13.94 -3.11
C LYS A 410 -12.57 13.55 -4.58
N TYR A 411 -11.81 14.19 -5.48
CA TYR A 411 -11.85 13.86 -6.90
C TYR A 411 -11.33 12.46 -7.20
N ILE A 412 -10.21 12.04 -6.56
CA ILE A 412 -9.71 10.68 -6.69
C ILE A 412 -10.74 9.70 -6.10
N ALA A 413 -11.28 9.99 -4.90
CA ALA A 413 -12.27 9.16 -4.25
C ALA A 413 -13.51 8.95 -5.14
N SER A 414 -14.07 10.03 -5.70
CA SER A 414 -15.23 9.95 -6.58
C SER A 414 -14.95 9.18 -7.87
N THR A 415 -13.78 9.38 -8.47
CA THR A 415 -13.37 8.67 -9.70
C THR A 415 -13.25 7.17 -9.45
N LEU A 416 -12.61 6.77 -8.35
CA LEU A 416 -12.44 5.36 -8.01
C LEU A 416 -13.76 4.72 -7.59
N SER A 417 -14.62 5.42 -6.84
CA SER A 417 -15.95 4.93 -6.49
C SER A 417 -16.85 4.75 -7.73
N ALA A 418 -16.77 5.67 -8.71
CA ALA A 418 -17.45 5.51 -9.99
C ALA A 418 -16.95 4.28 -10.75
N ALA A 419 -15.63 4.05 -10.77
CA ALA A 419 -15.03 2.88 -11.41
C ALA A 419 -15.46 1.55 -10.75
N ILE A 420 -15.64 1.53 -9.43
CA ILE A 420 -16.20 0.38 -8.69
C ILE A 420 -17.67 0.18 -9.05
N LYS A 421 -18.46 1.25 -9.08
CA LYS A 421 -19.88 1.19 -9.43
C LYS A 421 -20.14 0.62 -10.83
N VAL A 422 -19.31 0.95 -11.82
CA VAL A 422 -19.37 0.36 -13.17
C VAL A 422 -19.12 -1.16 -13.13
N ARG A 423 -18.21 -1.62 -12.28
CA ARG A 423 -17.82 -3.04 -12.19
C ARG A 423 -18.80 -3.90 -11.40
N PHE A 424 -19.41 -3.35 -10.35
CA PHE A 424 -20.15 -4.14 -9.37
C PHE A 424 -21.59 -3.64 -9.10
N GLY A 425 -22.00 -2.52 -9.70
CA GLY A 425 -23.33 -1.93 -9.50
C GLY A 425 -23.42 -1.00 -8.27
N GLN A 426 -24.64 -0.69 -7.87
CA GLN A 426 -24.94 0.29 -6.80
C GLN A 426 -24.75 -0.27 -5.39
N GLU A 427 -25.04 -1.56 -5.18
CA GLU A 427 -25.05 -2.18 -3.85
C GLU A 427 -24.22 -3.48 -3.79
N PRO A 428 -22.94 -3.43 -4.19
CA PRO A 428 -22.10 -4.63 -4.22
C PRO A 428 -21.87 -5.23 -2.84
N ALA A 429 -22.00 -4.40 -1.79
CA ALA A 429 -21.79 -4.79 -0.40
C ALA A 429 -22.99 -5.52 0.25
N ARG A 430 -24.07 -5.88 -0.46
CA ARG A 430 -25.12 -6.72 0.14
C ARG A 430 -24.66 -8.17 0.28
N PRO A 431 -25.00 -8.91 1.35
CA PRO A 431 -24.75 -10.35 1.42
C PRO A 431 -25.26 -11.10 0.18
N GLN A 432 -24.39 -11.86 -0.50
CA GLN A 432 -24.73 -12.49 -1.80
C GLN A 432 -24.68 -14.02 -1.81
N VAL A 433 -24.13 -14.66 -0.78
CA VAL A 433 -23.98 -16.12 -0.76
C VAL A 433 -24.96 -16.71 0.24
N ASP A 434 -25.75 -17.68 -0.20
CA ASP A 434 -26.68 -18.40 0.66
C ASP A 434 -25.91 -19.42 1.54
N ALA A 435 -26.33 -19.59 2.78
CA ALA A 435 -25.76 -20.55 3.70
C ALA A 435 -26.83 -21.09 4.65
N PHE A 436 -26.51 -22.19 5.33
CA PHE A 436 -27.35 -22.77 6.37
C PHE A 436 -26.61 -22.80 7.70
N ALA A 437 -27.29 -22.41 8.78
CA ALA A 437 -26.66 -22.18 10.06
C ALA A 437 -27.27 -23.03 11.19
N TRP A 438 -26.45 -23.39 12.19
CA TRP A 438 -26.90 -24.07 13.42
C TRP A 438 -26.27 -23.41 14.65
N SER A 439 -27.06 -23.28 15.73
CA SER A 439 -26.59 -22.77 17.02
C SER A 439 -26.30 -23.91 17.99
N THR A 440 -25.16 -23.85 18.68
CA THR A 440 -24.82 -24.72 19.80
C THR A 440 -24.48 -23.86 21.02
N PRO A 441 -25.23 -23.95 22.14
CA PRO A 441 -24.86 -23.24 23.37
C PRO A 441 -23.46 -23.62 23.85
N LEU A 442 -22.66 -22.62 24.22
CA LEU A 442 -21.31 -22.79 24.79
C LEU A 442 -21.27 -22.41 26.28
N LEU A 443 -21.92 -21.31 26.65
CA LEU A 443 -22.00 -20.83 28.02
C LEU A 443 -23.45 -20.50 28.36
N CYS A 444 -23.92 -20.98 29.50
CA CYS A 444 -25.22 -20.66 30.06
C CYS A 444 -25.04 -20.00 31.43
N SER A 445 -25.97 -19.12 31.81
CA SER A 445 -26.07 -18.64 33.19
C SER A 445 -26.48 -19.78 34.12
N ASP A 446 -26.36 -19.55 35.43
CA ASP A 446 -26.87 -20.47 36.45
C ASP A 446 -28.38 -20.73 36.32
N THR A 447 -29.12 -19.78 35.72
CA THR A 447 -30.55 -19.90 35.39
C THR A 447 -30.82 -20.65 34.07
N GLY A 448 -29.80 -21.16 33.40
CA GLY A 448 -29.92 -21.88 32.12
C GLY A 448 -30.06 -20.99 30.88
N VAL A 449 -29.99 -19.66 31.02
CA VAL A 449 -30.08 -18.72 29.89
C VAL A 449 -28.79 -18.77 29.09
N ILE A 450 -28.91 -18.98 27.77
CA ILE A 450 -27.77 -19.02 26.85
C ILE A 450 -27.08 -17.64 26.84
N GLN A 451 -25.84 -17.59 27.28
CA GLN A 451 -25.02 -16.38 27.28
C GLN A 451 -24.14 -16.29 26.04
N THR A 452 -23.63 -17.43 25.56
CA THR A 452 -22.75 -17.52 24.39
C THR A 452 -23.06 -18.80 23.64
N SER A 453 -23.14 -18.70 22.31
CA SER A 453 -23.30 -19.84 21.40
C SER A 453 -22.20 -19.86 20.36
N ARG A 454 -21.90 -21.06 19.89
CA ARG A 454 -21.19 -21.30 18.63
C ARG A 454 -22.22 -21.38 17.53
N ILE A 455 -22.03 -20.63 16.45
CA ILE A 455 -22.86 -20.73 15.25
C ILE A 455 -22.01 -21.34 14.14
N GLN A 456 -22.45 -22.47 13.59
CA GLN A 456 -21.81 -23.14 12.46
C GLN A 456 -22.56 -22.80 11.19
N PHE A 457 -21.84 -22.52 10.10
CA PHE A 457 -22.38 -22.24 8.77
C PHE A 457 -21.90 -23.29 7.77
N VAL A 458 -22.80 -23.79 6.93
CA VAL A 458 -22.47 -24.52 5.70
C VAL A 458 -22.83 -23.62 4.52
N PHE A 459 -21.84 -23.30 3.70
CA PHE A 459 -22.01 -22.41 2.56
C PHE A 459 -22.56 -23.18 1.36
N SER A 460 -23.39 -22.52 0.54
CA SER A 460 -23.90 -23.06 -0.72
C SER A 460 -22.79 -23.33 -1.74
N THR A 461 -21.64 -22.65 -1.59
CA THR A 461 -20.45 -22.78 -2.42
C THR A 461 -19.19 -22.55 -1.56
N PRO A 462 -18.03 -23.13 -1.91
CA PRO A 462 -16.79 -22.87 -1.18
C PRO A 462 -16.41 -21.38 -1.17
N LEU A 463 -15.98 -20.91 0.00
CA LEU A 463 -15.63 -19.52 0.27
C LEU A 463 -14.16 -19.40 0.70
N ALA A 464 -13.39 -18.50 0.09
CA ALA A 464 -11.99 -18.25 0.49
C ALA A 464 -11.91 -17.44 1.79
N VAL A 465 -11.84 -18.13 2.93
CA VAL A 465 -11.77 -17.53 4.27
C VAL A 465 -10.82 -18.27 5.21
N SER A 466 -10.33 -17.53 6.20
CA SER A 466 -9.51 -18.03 7.30
C SER A 466 -10.09 -17.63 8.66
N PRO A 467 -9.73 -18.34 9.75
CA PRO A 467 -9.99 -17.85 11.11
C PRO A 467 -9.46 -16.43 11.29
N GLY A 468 -10.28 -15.55 11.88
CA GLY A 468 -10.00 -14.12 12.04
C GLY A 468 -10.60 -13.23 10.95
N ASP A 469 -10.94 -13.77 9.77
CA ASP A 469 -11.68 -13.02 8.75
C ASP A 469 -13.07 -12.63 9.26
N SER A 470 -13.64 -11.54 8.73
CA SER A 470 -14.99 -11.11 9.11
C SER A 470 -16.04 -11.72 8.18
N LEU A 471 -17.21 -12.02 8.74
CA LEU A 471 -18.39 -12.54 8.06
C LEU A 471 -19.58 -11.63 8.38
N ARG A 472 -20.14 -10.97 7.37
CA ARG A 472 -21.43 -10.30 7.46
C ARG A 472 -22.52 -11.36 7.36
N VAL A 473 -23.32 -11.48 8.40
CA VAL A 473 -24.43 -12.42 8.48
C VAL A 473 -25.73 -11.63 8.39
N ALA A 474 -26.51 -11.94 7.36
CA ALA A 474 -27.87 -11.46 7.15
C ALA A 474 -28.85 -12.54 7.63
N VAL A 475 -29.74 -12.15 8.54
CA VAL A 475 -30.83 -13.00 9.03
C VAL A 475 -32.15 -12.26 8.90
N GLU A 476 -33.20 -13.02 8.65
CA GLU A 476 -34.59 -12.56 8.73
C GLU A 476 -35.06 -12.81 10.17
N VAL A 477 -35.10 -11.76 10.99
CA VAL A 477 -35.48 -11.88 12.42
C VAL A 477 -37.00 -12.03 12.53
N GLU A 478 -37.72 -11.26 11.72
CA GLU A 478 -39.16 -11.34 11.50
C GLU A 478 -39.39 -11.39 9.99
N GLN A 479 -40.52 -11.94 9.54
CA GLN A 479 -40.79 -12.13 8.11
C GLN A 479 -40.71 -10.79 7.36
N GLY A 480 -39.81 -10.69 6.38
CA GLY A 480 -39.51 -9.48 5.63
C GLY A 480 -38.48 -8.54 6.26
N ASP A 481 -38.12 -8.72 7.53
CA ASP A 481 -37.22 -7.84 8.28
C ASP A 481 -35.80 -8.41 8.37
N TRP A 482 -34.96 -7.97 7.42
CA TRP A 482 -33.59 -8.43 7.27
C TRP A 482 -32.61 -7.56 8.04
N HIS A 483 -31.94 -8.17 9.01
CA HIS A 483 -30.91 -7.53 9.80
C HIS A 483 -29.52 -8.07 9.45
N ILE A 484 -28.53 -7.18 9.39
CA ILE A 484 -27.15 -7.54 9.04
C ILE A 484 -26.24 -7.22 10.22
N ARG A 485 -25.42 -8.20 10.63
CA ARG A 485 -24.36 -7.98 11.60
C ARG A 485 -23.06 -8.61 11.15
N THR A 486 -21.94 -7.98 11.50
CA THR A 486 -20.60 -8.51 11.19
C THR A 486 -20.07 -9.27 12.39
N TYR A 487 -19.56 -10.47 12.14
CA TYR A 487 -18.93 -11.35 13.10
C TYR A 487 -17.55 -11.74 12.62
N SER A 488 -16.74 -12.29 13.51
CA SER A 488 -15.42 -12.79 13.17
C SER A 488 -15.43 -14.30 13.12
N ILE A 489 -14.88 -14.86 12.05
CA ILE A 489 -14.77 -16.30 11.85
C ILE A 489 -13.83 -16.87 12.91
N THR A 490 -14.35 -17.78 13.71
CA THR A 490 -13.63 -18.41 14.81
C THR A 490 -13.02 -19.74 14.41
N HIS A 491 -13.54 -20.39 13.37
CA HIS A 491 -12.99 -21.61 12.78
C HIS A 491 -13.45 -21.70 11.31
N ALA A 492 -12.64 -22.27 10.44
CA ALA A 492 -13.03 -22.64 9.09
C ALA A 492 -12.66 -24.10 8.79
N TYR A 493 -13.51 -24.83 8.08
CA TYR A 493 -13.32 -26.26 7.81
C TYR A 493 -13.02 -26.48 6.33
N ALA A 494 -11.82 -27.01 6.06
CA ALA A 494 -11.42 -27.42 4.72
C ALA A 494 -12.43 -28.42 4.12
N ARG A 495 -12.60 -28.35 2.79
CA ARG A 495 -13.43 -29.28 2.04
C ARG A 495 -12.85 -30.70 2.15
N GLN A 496 -13.71 -31.72 2.24
CA GLN A 496 -13.25 -33.10 2.11
C GLN A 496 -12.55 -33.29 0.75
N GLY A 497 -11.32 -33.80 0.75
CA GLY A 497 -10.52 -34.05 -0.46
C GLY A 497 -9.61 -32.89 -0.92
N SER A 498 -9.62 -31.71 -0.29
CA SER A 498 -8.63 -30.67 -0.63
C SER A 498 -7.25 -31.05 -0.08
N SER A 499 -6.24 -31.15 -0.95
CA SER A 499 -4.84 -31.28 -0.52
C SER A 499 -4.42 -30.00 0.20
N LYS A 500 -4.13 -30.10 1.51
CA LYS A 500 -3.50 -28.99 2.26
C LYS A 500 -2.09 -28.79 1.70
N ALA A 501 -1.86 -27.75 0.91
CA ALA A 501 -0.49 -27.28 0.74
C ALA A 501 0.00 -26.85 2.14
N ARG A 502 1.21 -27.25 2.54
CA ARG A 502 1.85 -26.71 3.75
C ARG A 502 1.83 -25.17 3.65
N ASP A 503 1.54 -24.52 4.77
CA ASP A 503 1.65 -23.06 4.92
C ASP A 503 0.67 -22.20 4.11
N GLN A 504 -0.44 -22.76 3.60
CA GLN A 504 -1.49 -21.95 2.97
C GLN A 504 -2.20 -21.03 3.99
N ILE A 505 -2.03 -19.72 3.82
CA ILE A 505 -2.62 -18.65 4.65
C ILE A 505 -4.14 -18.55 4.46
N CYS A 506 -4.64 -18.96 3.29
CA CYS A 506 -6.05 -18.87 2.89
C CYS A 506 -6.41 -20.07 1.99
N GLN A 507 -7.62 -20.60 2.14
CA GLN A 507 -8.16 -21.71 1.33
C GLN A 507 -9.67 -21.57 1.17
N ALA A 508 -10.23 -22.17 0.12
CA ALA A 508 -11.68 -22.25 -0.05
C ALA A 508 -12.28 -23.31 0.89
N VAL A 509 -13.19 -22.91 1.77
CA VAL A 509 -13.82 -23.76 2.78
C VAL A 509 -15.32 -23.93 2.52
N GLY A 510 -15.86 -25.09 2.87
CA GLY A 510 -17.30 -25.37 2.74
C GLY A 510 -18.12 -24.94 3.96
N SER A 511 -17.47 -24.75 5.11
CA SER A 511 -18.12 -24.34 6.35
C SER A 511 -17.21 -23.52 7.25
N ALA A 512 -17.82 -22.71 8.10
CA ALA A 512 -17.14 -21.88 9.08
C ALA A 512 -17.94 -21.79 10.38
N GLU A 513 -17.29 -21.32 11.44
CA GLU A 513 -17.90 -21.06 12.73
C GLU A 513 -17.69 -19.61 13.15
N ILE A 514 -18.62 -19.10 13.96
CA ILE A 514 -18.45 -17.88 14.75
C ILE A 514 -18.81 -18.16 16.21
N CYS A 515 -18.31 -17.33 17.13
CA CYS A 515 -18.71 -17.32 18.54
C CYS A 515 -19.51 -16.05 18.83
N VAL A 516 -20.74 -16.23 19.31
CA VAL A 516 -21.73 -15.16 19.48
C VAL A 516 -22.13 -15.06 20.94
N ARG A 517 -22.05 -13.86 21.52
CA ARG A 517 -22.70 -13.56 22.80
C ARG A 517 -24.13 -13.14 22.54
N SER A 518 -25.08 -13.64 23.33
CA SER A 518 -26.50 -13.26 23.25
C SER A 518 -26.70 -11.81 23.72
N LYS A 519 -26.38 -10.85 22.85
CA LYS A 519 -26.47 -9.40 23.09
C LYS A 519 -26.83 -8.64 21.81
N GLY A 520 -27.96 -7.95 21.84
CA GLY A 520 -28.54 -7.26 20.69
C GLY A 520 -29.36 -8.19 19.81
N GLN A 521 -30.27 -7.63 19.00
CA GLN A 521 -31.32 -8.35 18.28
C GLN A 521 -30.79 -9.54 17.46
N VAL A 522 -29.85 -9.30 16.53
CA VAL A 522 -29.31 -10.35 15.64
C VAL A 522 -28.58 -11.45 16.42
N SER A 523 -27.73 -11.08 17.39
CA SER A 523 -26.96 -12.08 18.14
C SER A 523 -27.84 -12.91 19.05
N SER A 524 -28.84 -12.31 19.68
CA SER A 524 -29.82 -13.03 20.49
C SER A 524 -30.69 -13.94 19.62
N PHE A 525 -31.09 -13.49 18.43
CA PHE A 525 -31.75 -14.33 17.43
C PHE A 525 -30.90 -15.56 17.09
N LEU A 526 -29.63 -15.37 16.73
CA LEU A 526 -28.71 -16.46 16.39
C LEU A 526 -28.53 -17.44 17.55
N CYS A 527 -28.31 -16.95 18.78
CA CYS A 527 -28.10 -17.79 19.95
C CYS A 527 -29.30 -18.69 20.25
N ASN A 528 -30.53 -18.20 20.03
CA ASN A 528 -31.77 -18.86 20.44
C ASN A 528 -32.36 -19.84 19.40
N GLN A 529 -31.72 -20.01 18.23
CA GLN A 529 -32.19 -20.96 17.22
C GLN A 529 -32.03 -22.40 17.72
N LYS A 530 -33.12 -23.18 17.63
CA LYS A 530 -33.17 -24.58 18.09
C LYS A 530 -32.86 -25.58 16.98
N THR A 531 -33.21 -25.25 15.75
CA THR A 531 -32.97 -26.05 14.55
C THR A 531 -32.06 -25.28 13.60
N GLY A 532 -31.61 -25.94 12.53
CA GLY A 532 -30.90 -25.21 11.49
C GLY A 532 -31.83 -24.28 10.71
N PHE A 533 -31.27 -23.19 10.18
CA PHE A 533 -32.02 -22.10 9.55
C PHE A 533 -31.22 -21.48 8.40
N PRO A 534 -31.89 -20.96 7.34
CA PRO A 534 -31.20 -20.30 6.24
C PRO A 534 -30.68 -18.92 6.66
N VAL A 535 -29.52 -18.56 6.12
CA VAL A 535 -28.90 -17.24 6.30
C VAL A 535 -28.24 -16.81 4.99
N ARG A 536 -27.94 -15.52 4.87
CA ARG A 536 -27.03 -15.03 3.81
C ARG A 536 -25.76 -14.52 4.42
N VAL A 537 -24.65 -14.76 3.72
CA VAL A 537 -23.33 -14.37 4.16
C VAL A 537 -22.60 -13.55 3.11
N MET A 538 -21.75 -12.66 3.61
CA MET A 538 -20.71 -12.00 2.84
C MET A 538 -19.41 -12.02 3.61
N ILE A 539 -18.37 -12.42 2.92
CA ILE A 539 -17.02 -12.42 3.46
C ILE A 539 -16.49 -10.99 3.46
N LYS A 540 -15.74 -10.63 4.50
CA LYS A 540 -14.88 -9.46 4.52
C LYS A 540 -13.51 -9.91 5.05
N PRO A 541 -12.54 -10.23 4.17
CA PRO A 541 -11.23 -10.68 4.59
C PRO A 541 -10.57 -9.66 5.53
N ALA A 542 -9.93 -10.18 6.59
CA ALA A 542 -9.22 -9.41 7.59
C ALA A 542 -7.73 -9.79 7.61
N PRO A 543 -6.96 -9.50 6.52
CA PRO A 543 -5.56 -9.88 6.43
C PRO A 543 -4.68 -9.35 7.56
N HIS A 544 -5.05 -8.19 8.11
CA HIS A 544 -4.42 -7.61 9.28
C HIS A 544 -4.45 -8.50 10.53
N PHE A 545 -5.16 -9.63 10.50
CA PHE A 545 -5.20 -10.57 11.60
C PHE A 545 -4.94 -12.02 11.16
N ARG A 546 -4.51 -12.25 9.91
CA ARG A 546 -4.09 -13.59 9.47
C ARG A 546 -2.78 -13.96 10.15
N ILE A 547 -2.80 -15.08 10.87
CA ILE A 547 -1.64 -15.55 11.65
C ILE A 547 -0.62 -16.18 10.71
N ALA A 548 0.54 -15.53 10.58
CA ALA A 548 1.71 -16.10 9.95
C ALA A 548 2.49 -16.95 10.96
N GLY A 549 2.87 -18.17 10.57
CA GLY A 549 3.75 -19.00 11.38
C GLY A 549 5.17 -18.43 11.49
N ASN A 550 5.87 -18.85 12.54
CA ASN A 550 7.31 -18.72 12.65
C ASN A 550 8.01 -19.51 11.53
N THR A 551 9.11 -18.94 11.05
CA THR A 551 9.95 -19.43 9.95
C THR A 551 11.26 -20.03 10.46
N SER A 552 11.69 -19.66 11.67
CA SER A 552 12.89 -20.19 12.31
C SER A 552 12.62 -20.66 13.75
N PRO A 553 13.39 -21.64 14.27
CA PRO A 553 13.23 -22.13 15.64
C PRO A 553 13.49 -21.10 16.74
N HIS A 554 14.11 -19.96 16.41
CA HIS A 554 14.45 -18.91 17.38
C HIS A 554 13.37 -17.83 17.51
N GLU A 555 12.36 -17.84 16.63
CA GLU A 555 11.28 -16.87 16.67
C GLU A 555 10.26 -17.21 17.76
N GLU A 556 9.79 -16.18 18.49
CA GLU A 556 8.66 -16.28 19.40
C GLU A 556 7.45 -15.49 18.88
N THR A 557 6.26 -16.08 18.93
CA THR A 557 4.99 -15.38 18.62
C THR A 557 4.09 -15.35 19.86
N LEU A 558 3.52 -14.19 20.15
CA LEU A 558 2.61 -13.97 21.28
C LEU A 558 1.16 -13.87 20.82
N PHE A 559 0.29 -14.69 21.39
CA PHE A 559 -1.16 -14.61 21.25
C PHE A 559 -1.78 -14.13 22.56
N VAL A 560 -2.64 -13.12 22.48
CA VAL A 560 -3.34 -12.55 23.64
C VAL A 560 -4.83 -12.54 23.37
N ALA A 561 -5.61 -13.25 24.18
CA ALA A 561 -7.03 -13.43 23.98
C ALA A 561 -7.86 -12.98 25.19
N GLN A 562 -9.07 -12.46 24.96
CA GLN A 562 -10.06 -12.22 26.02
C GLN A 562 -11.27 -13.17 25.91
N GLY A 563 -11.40 -14.08 26.88
CA GLY A 563 -12.51 -15.03 26.98
C GLY A 563 -12.68 -15.83 25.68
N GLY A 564 -13.88 -15.79 25.09
CA GLY A 564 -14.19 -16.52 23.86
C GLY A 564 -13.35 -16.14 22.64
N ALA A 565 -12.65 -15.00 22.64
CA ALA A 565 -11.72 -14.64 21.57
C ALA A 565 -10.57 -15.65 21.36
N VAL A 566 -10.29 -16.49 22.35
CA VAL A 566 -9.25 -17.54 22.29
C VAL A 566 -9.43 -18.47 21.10
N CYS A 567 -10.67 -18.70 20.67
CA CYS A 567 -11.01 -19.62 19.59
C CYS A 567 -10.30 -19.34 18.26
N VAL A 568 -10.04 -18.07 17.90
CA VAL A 568 -9.34 -17.73 16.65
C VAL A 568 -7.95 -18.34 16.64
N PHE A 569 -7.25 -18.29 17.78
CA PHE A 569 -5.94 -18.91 17.95
C PHE A 569 -6.03 -20.44 17.99
N LEU A 570 -7.03 -20.99 18.68
CA LEU A 570 -7.24 -22.44 18.74
C LEU A 570 -7.50 -23.04 17.35
N ALA A 571 -8.29 -22.37 16.51
CA ALA A 571 -8.58 -22.82 15.16
C ALA A 571 -7.35 -22.79 14.26
N TRP A 572 -6.56 -21.71 14.30
CA TRP A 572 -5.31 -21.65 13.56
C TRP A 572 -4.33 -22.71 14.03
N LEU A 573 -4.19 -22.93 15.34
CA LEU A 573 -3.36 -23.99 15.92
C LEU A 573 -3.82 -25.38 15.47
N ALA A 574 -5.13 -25.63 15.42
CA ALA A 574 -5.69 -26.90 14.95
C ALA A 574 -5.40 -27.20 13.47
N TRP A 575 -5.06 -26.18 12.67
CA TRP A 575 -4.63 -26.37 11.29
C TRP A 575 -3.16 -26.80 11.16
N GLN A 576 -2.35 -26.56 12.19
CA GLN A 576 -0.92 -26.84 12.16
C GLN A 576 -0.64 -28.32 12.42
N LYS A 577 0.19 -28.93 11.57
CA LYS A 577 0.73 -30.27 11.82
C LYS A 577 1.86 -30.25 12.86
N GLN A 578 2.63 -29.17 12.87
CA GLN A 578 3.76 -28.92 13.76
C GLN A 578 3.95 -27.41 13.92
N LEU A 579 4.59 -26.98 15.00
CA LEU A 579 4.98 -25.59 15.21
C LEU A 579 6.49 -25.43 15.06
N VAL A 580 6.91 -24.30 14.50
CA VAL A 580 8.32 -23.87 14.44
C VAL A 580 8.53 -22.76 15.48
N GLY A 581 9.64 -22.77 16.21
CA GLY A 581 9.88 -21.79 17.28
C GLY A 581 8.86 -21.86 18.42
N THR A 582 8.71 -20.78 19.18
CA THR A 582 7.85 -20.75 20.37
C THR A 582 6.60 -19.92 20.14
N TYR A 583 5.46 -20.41 20.61
CA TYR A 583 4.20 -19.68 20.65
C TYR A 583 3.73 -19.57 22.09
N ARG A 584 3.39 -18.35 22.52
CA ARG A 584 2.90 -18.09 23.87
C ARG A 584 1.46 -17.61 23.78
N LEU A 585 0.52 -18.36 24.35
CA LEU A 585 -0.90 -18.04 24.35
C LEU A 585 -1.32 -17.58 25.75
N VAL A 586 -1.63 -16.29 25.90
CA VAL A 586 -2.11 -15.68 27.14
C VAL A 586 -3.61 -15.39 27.02
N VAL A 587 -4.42 -15.99 27.88
CA VAL A 587 -5.89 -15.90 27.82
C VAL A 587 -6.42 -15.23 29.08
N GLY A 588 -7.04 -14.07 28.94
CA GLY A 588 -7.70 -13.35 30.02
C GLY A 588 -9.18 -13.71 30.15
N ALA A 589 -9.62 -14.11 31.33
CA ALA A 589 -11.04 -14.30 31.64
C ALA A 589 -11.40 -13.73 33.02
N ARG A 590 -12.70 -13.70 33.34
CA ARG A 590 -13.17 -13.31 34.67
C ARG A 590 -12.92 -14.44 35.67
N ASN A 591 -13.45 -15.61 35.39
CA ASN A 591 -13.31 -16.84 36.18
C ASN A 591 -13.30 -18.05 35.23
N TYR A 592 -13.12 -19.25 35.76
CA TYR A 592 -13.08 -20.49 34.98
C TYR A 592 -14.37 -20.69 34.15
N ASN A 593 -15.54 -20.47 34.75
CA ASN A 593 -16.84 -20.68 34.09
C ASN A 593 -17.12 -19.70 32.94
N MET A 594 -16.40 -18.57 32.86
CA MET A 594 -16.51 -17.60 31.77
C MET A 594 -15.48 -17.82 30.65
N LEU A 595 -14.64 -18.85 30.76
CA LEU A 595 -13.69 -19.25 29.73
C LEU A 595 -14.37 -20.18 28.72
N ALA A 596 -14.86 -19.62 27.62
CA ALA A 596 -15.36 -20.44 26.52
C ALA A 596 -14.23 -21.30 25.94
N TYR A 597 -14.57 -22.50 25.46
CA TYR A 597 -13.64 -23.46 24.83
C TYR A 597 -12.55 -24.03 25.75
N VAL A 598 -12.79 -24.13 27.07
CA VAL A 598 -11.79 -24.66 28.01
C VAL A 598 -11.28 -26.05 27.64
N GLY A 599 -12.16 -26.97 27.23
CA GLY A 599 -11.76 -28.33 26.83
C GLY A 599 -10.89 -28.35 25.56
N GLN A 600 -11.17 -27.48 24.58
CA GLN A 600 -10.31 -27.33 23.40
C GLN A 600 -8.96 -26.70 23.76
N LEU A 601 -8.94 -25.75 24.70
CA LEU A 601 -7.71 -25.14 25.20
C LEU A 601 -6.82 -26.17 25.92
N GLU A 602 -7.40 -27.01 26.78
CA GLU A 602 -6.71 -28.12 27.44
C GLU A 602 -6.14 -29.10 26.41
N LYS A 603 -6.95 -29.53 25.44
CA LYS A 603 -6.50 -30.43 24.38
C LYS A 603 -5.34 -29.86 23.55
N ILE A 604 -5.45 -28.61 23.10
CA ILE A 604 -4.41 -27.99 22.27
C ILE A 604 -3.12 -27.77 23.06
N SER A 605 -3.22 -27.46 24.36
CA SER A 605 -2.06 -27.18 25.23
C SER A 605 -1.07 -28.36 25.30
N SER A 606 -1.56 -29.58 25.08
CA SER A 606 -0.74 -30.79 25.05
C SER A 606 -0.31 -31.23 23.64
N SER A 607 -0.78 -30.55 22.59
CA SER A 607 -0.60 -31.02 21.19
C SER A 607 0.77 -30.67 20.58
N PHE A 608 1.49 -29.68 21.13
CA PHE A 608 2.71 -29.14 20.52
C PHE A 608 3.94 -29.12 21.45
N GLY A 609 3.88 -29.82 22.58
CA GLY A 609 5.00 -29.88 23.53
C GLY A 609 5.48 -28.50 23.97
N SER A 610 6.80 -28.30 24.01
CA SER A 610 7.42 -27.02 24.42
C SER A 610 7.21 -25.86 23.44
N HIS A 611 6.76 -26.13 22.21
CA HIS A 611 6.51 -25.08 21.21
C HIS A 611 5.28 -24.24 21.53
N LEU A 612 4.35 -24.71 22.36
CA LEU A 612 3.17 -23.97 22.77
C LEU A 612 3.11 -23.81 24.30
N ILE A 613 3.23 -22.58 24.77
CA ILE A 613 3.14 -22.24 26.18
C ILE A 613 1.80 -21.54 26.41
N VAL A 614 0.90 -22.17 27.16
CA VAL A 614 -0.43 -21.62 27.46
C VAL A 614 -0.49 -21.07 28.88
N HIS A 615 -0.96 -19.84 29.01
CA HIS A 615 -1.24 -19.20 30.30
C HIS A 615 -2.65 -18.62 30.35
N VAL A 616 -3.46 -19.05 31.31
CA VAL A 616 -4.75 -18.44 31.65
C VAL A 616 -4.62 -17.47 32.83
N VAL A 617 -5.09 -16.23 32.66
CA VAL A 617 -5.10 -15.20 33.69
C VAL A 617 -6.55 -14.89 34.06
N LEU A 618 -6.92 -15.15 35.32
CA LEU A 618 -8.27 -14.93 35.83
C LEU A 618 -8.31 -13.67 36.69
N SER A 619 -9.16 -12.71 36.32
CA SER A 619 -9.28 -11.42 37.03
C SER A 619 -10.14 -11.47 38.30
N ARG A 620 -11.02 -12.48 38.42
CA ARG A 620 -11.93 -12.71 39.55
C ARG A 620 -12.16 -14.22 39.73
N PRO A 621 -11.10 -15.02 40.03
CA PRO A 621 -11.23 -16.47 40.14
C PRO A 621 -12.19 -16.86 41.27
N GLY A 622 -13.02 -17.88 41.03
CA GLY A 622 -13.77 -18.58 42.06
C GLY A 622 -12.89 -19.52 42.89
N HIS A 623 -13.44 -20.09 43.95
CA HIS A 623 -12.73 -21.06 44.76
C HIS A 623 -12.37 -22.31 43.94
N GLY A 624 -11.08 -22.66 43.90
CA GLY A 624 -10.59 -23.83 43.17
C GLY A 624 -10.35 -23.61 41.66
N ASP A 625 -10.67 -22.43 41.10
CA ASP A 625 -10.56 -22.18 39.66
C ASP A 625 -9.14 -22.40 39.12
N ILE A 626 -8.12 -21.97 39.87
CA ILE A 626 -6.71 -22.13 39.48
C ILE A 626 -6.31 -23.61 39.55
N GLN A 627 -6.76 -24.32 40.59
CA GLN A 627 -6.46 -25.74 40.80
C GLN A 627 -7.01 -26.62 39.68
N ARG A 628 -8.09 -26.21 39.00
CA ARG A 628 -8.64 -26.94 37.84
C ARG A 628 -7.66 -27.05 36.66
N PHE A 629 -6.72 -26.12 36.53
CA PHE A 629 -5.71 -26.15 35.46
C PHE A 629 -4.44 -26.94 35.82
N VAL A 630 -4.21 -27.21 37.11
CA VAL A 630 -2.99 -27.88 37.62
C VAL A 630 -2.71 -29.24 36.97
N PRO A 631 -3.71 -30.09 36.67
CA PRO A 631 -3.47 -31.37 35.99
C PRO A 631 -2.99 -31.23 34.53
N GLY A 632 -3.05 -30.04 33.92
CA GLY A 632 -2.78 -29.83 32.50
C GLY A 632 -1.51 -29.03 32.21
N ASN A 633 -1.18 -28.90 30.92
CA ASN A 633 -0.06 -28.09 30.42
C ASN A 633 -0.37 -26.57 30.39
N ILE A 634 -1.33 -26.13 31.22
CA ILE A 634 -1.80 -24.74 31.28
C ILE A 634 -1.30 -24.12 32.59
N LYS A 635 -0.52 -23.05 32.47
CA LYS A 635 -0.22 -22.20 33.63
C LYS A 635 -1.44 -21.33 33.94
N ALA A 636 -1.79 -21.19 35.20
CA ALA A 636 -2.92 -20.35 35.61
C ALA A 636 -2.51 -19.38 36.72
N SER A 637 -2.92 -18.12 36.62
CA SER A 637 -2.65 -17.09 37.62
C SER A 637 -3.85 -16.16 37.85
N THR A 638 -3.82 -15.45 38.97
CA THR A 638 -4.80 -14.41 39.32
C THR A 638 -4.28 -13.03 38.92
N GLY A 639 -5.18 -12.18 38.42
CA GLY A 639 -4.88 -10.78 38.09
C GLY A 639 -5.37 -10.34 36.71
N ARG A 640 -4.74 -9.31 36.15
CA ARG A 640 -5.01 -8.82 34.79
C ARG A 640 -3.92 -9.30 33.84
N VAL A 641 -4.31 -9.57 32.59
CA VAL A 641 -3.38 -9.94 31.51
C VAL A 641 -2.24 -8.92 31.37
N THR A 642 -2.52 -7.62 31.47
CA THR A 642 -1.49 -6.56 31.38
C THR A 642 -0.41 -6.67 32.45
N HIS A 643 -0.78 -6.96 33.70
CA HIS A 643 0.20 -7.20 34.77
C HIS A 643 1.09 -8.41 34.45
N HIS A 644 0.51 -9.45 33.83
CA HIS A 644 1.27 -10.61 33.40
C HIS A 644 2.21 -10.29 32.23
N LEU A 645 1.74 -9.56 31.20
CA LEU A 645 2.55 -9.17 30.04
C LEU A 645 3.73 -8.28 30.42
N GLY A 646 3.58 -7.40 31.42
CA GLY A 646 4.67 -6.57 31.94
C GLY A 646 5.86 -7.37 32.49
N LEU A 647 5.69 -8.65 32.82
CA LEU A 647 6.79 -9.54 33.22
C LEU A 647 7.61 -10.07 32.02
N PHE A 648 7.10 -9.95 30.79
CA PHE A 648 7.70 -10.49 29.56
C PHE A 648 8.11 -9.40 28.55
N SER A 649 8.00 -8.12 28.89
CA SER A 649 8.31 -7.02 27.98
C SER A 649 9.78 -6.98 27.51
N SER A 650 10.65 -7.80 28.07
CA SER A 650 12.04 -8.00 27.61
C SER A 650 12.19 -9.02 26.48
N CYS A 651 11.17 -9.81 26.14
CA CYS A 651 11.24 -10.81 25.08
C CYS A 651 10.94 -10.18 23.71
N SER A 652 11.89 -10.28 22.77
CA SER A 652 11.66 -9.88 21.37
C SER A 652 10.77 -10.91 20.68
N THR A 653 9.49 -10.57 20.49
CA THR A 653 8.55 -11.41 19.72
C THR A 653 8.61 -11.07 18.24
N LYS A 654 8.60 -12.07 17.37
CA LYS A 654 8.37 -11.91 15.93
C LYS A 654 7.04 -11.21 15.67
N ALA A 655 5.96 -11.64 16.32
CA ALA A 655 4.62 -11.10 16.13
C ALA A 655 3.79 -11.18 17.40
N THR A 656 2.87 -10.23 17.56
CA THR A 656 1.91 -10.21 18.66
C THR A 656 0.50 -10.07 18.11
N TYR A 657 -0.39 -11.01 18.42
CA TYR A 657 -1.78 -10.98 17.99
C TYR A 657 -2.69 -10.81 19.20
N VAL A 658 -3.58 -9.82 19.16
CA VAL A 658 -4.52 -9.52 20.23
C VAL A 658 -5.95 -9.62 19.73
N CYS A 659 -6.75 -10.49 20.36
CA CYS A 659 -8.18 -10.64 20.06
C CYS A 659 -9.02 -10.43 21.32
N GLY A 660 -9.95 -9.48 21.30
CA GLY A 660 -10.81 -9.19 22.47
C GLY A 660 -11.74 -8.00 22.29
N SER A 661 -12.21 -7.42 23.40
CA SER A 661 -12.90 -6.12 23.39
C SER A 661 -11.95 -4.97 23.10
N ALA A 662 -12.50 -3.82 22.68
CA ALA A 662 -11.73 -2.62 22.36
C ALA A 662 -10.90 -2.14 23.57
N SER A 663 -11.53 -1.99 24.73
CA SER A 663 -10.85 -1.60 25.99
C SER A 663 -9.75 -2.58 26.39
N PHE A 664 -10.02 -3.89 26.34
CA PHE A 664 -9.00 -4.91 26.60
C PHE A 664 -7.80 -4.77 25.68
N ALA A 665 -8.04 -4.56 24.39
CA ALA A 665 -6.96 -4.50 23.43
C ALA A 665 -6.12 -3.22 23.56
N LEU A 666 -6.75 -2.07 23.82
CA LEU A 666 -6.03 -0.82 24.08
C LEU A 666 -5.19 -0.90 25.37
N ASP A 667 -5.69 -1.57 26.42
CA ASP A 667 -4.91 -1.82 27.62
C ASP A 667 -3.68 -2.69 27.34
N VAL A 668 -3.80 -3.70 26.45
CA VAL A 668 -2.66 -4.51 26.01
C VAL A 668 -1.66 -3.69 25.19
N VAL A 669 -2.12 -2.87 24.24
CA VAL A 669 -1.26 -1.97 23.46
C VAL A 669 -0.46 -1.05 24.37
N ARG A 670 -1.13 -0.39 25.33
CA ARG A 670 -0.49 0.51 26.30
C ARG A 670 0.59 -0.22 27.10
N CYS A 671 0.29 -1.42 27.58
CA CYS A 671 1.23 -2.24 28.34
C CYS A 671 2.46 -2.65 27.51
N LEU A 672 2.29 -3.03 26.25
CA LEU A 672 3.40 -3.47 25.40
C LEU A 672 4.22 -2.29 24.84
N SER A 673 3.60 -1.11 24.72
CA SER A 673 4.27 0.10 24.24
C SER A 673 5.13 0.76 25.32
N GLN A 674 4.82 0.53 26.60
CA GLN A 674 5.59 1.01 27.75
C GLN A 674 6.63 -0.05 28.12
N GLY A 675 7.90 0.16 27.73
CA GLY A 675 8.99 -0.70 28.20
C GLY A 675 9.07 -0.75 29.73
N PRO A 676 9.58 -1.83 30.33
CA PRO A 676 9.62 -2.00 31.78
C PRO A 676 10.40 -0.84 32.43
N GLY A 677 9.78 -0.14 33.38
CA GLY A 677 10.44 0.91 34.18
C GLY A 677 10.42 2.33 33.60
N THR A 678 9.67 2.62 32.53
CA THR A 678 9.57 3.99 32.00
C THR A 678 8.54 4.86 32.75
N LYS A 679 8.84 5.20 34.01
CA LYS A 679 8.38 6.47 34.63
C LYS A 679 9.43 7.58 34.43
N ARG A 680 10.09 7.61 33.28
CA ARG A 680 10.98 8.73 32.93
C ARG A 680 10.11 9.83 32.36
N GLU A 681 10.31 11.07 32.84
CA GLU A 681 9.82 12.27 32.17
C GLU A 681 9.95 12.07 30.67
N VAL A 682 8.84 12.14 29.94
CA VAL A 682 8.83 12.03 28.49
C VAL A 682 9.76 13.15 28.02
N PRO A 683 10.98 12.85 27.50
CA PRO A 683 11.81 13.90 26.94
C PRO A 683 10.97 14.62 25.89
N LYS A 684 11.10 15.94 25.72
CA LYS A 684 10.44 16.65 24.61
C LYS A 684 10.68 15.85 23.33
N VAL A 685 9.66 15.14 22.88
CA VAL A 685 9.82 14.10 21.87
C VAL A 685 10.07 14.83 20.57
N SER A 686 11.23 14.61 19.95
CA SER A 686 11.52 15.21 18.66
C SER A 686 10.41 14.83 17.67
N ARG A 687 9.85 15.82 16.97
CA ARG A 687 8.91 15.58 15.87
C ARG A 687 9.51 14.72 14.76
N LEU A 688 10.84 14.65 14.68
CA LEU A 688 11.56 13.77 13.75
C LEU A 688 11.92 12.41 14.33
N GLN A 689 11.31 11.99 15.45
CA GLN A 689 11.51 10.63 15.93
C GLN A 689 11.16 9.60 14.85
N PRO A 690 11.80 8.41 14.89
CA PRO A 690 11.44 7.30 14.02
C PRO A 690 9.94 7.03 14.05
N ILE A 691 9.36 6.68 12.90
CA ILE A 691 7.93 6.38 12.78
C ILE A 691 7.58 5.20 13.69
N VAL A 692 6.56 5.36 14.54
CA VAL A 692 6.24 4.43 15.64
C VAL A 692 5.70 3.09 15.14
N THR A 693 5.26 3.01 13.88
CA THR A 693 5.01 1.74 13.17
C THR A 693 6.18 0.75 13.30
N SER A 694 7.40 1.23 13.60
CA SER A 694 8.59 0.44 13.91
C SER A 694 8.67 -0.17 15.32
N ARG A 695 7.90 0.29 16.32
CA ARG A 695 7.98 -0.24 17.70
C ARG A 695 7.25 -1.57 17.86
N LEU A 696 6.18 -1.78 17.10
CA LEU A 696 5.34 -2.97 17.10
C LEU A 696 4.90 -3.35 15.67
N PRO A 697 5.83 -3.50 14.70
CA PRO A 697 5.50 -3.67 13.27
C PRO A 697 4.68 -4.93 12.98
N HIS A 698 4.76 -5.90 13.88
CA HIS A 698 4.06 -7.18 13.82
C HIS A 698 2.95 -7.32 14.86
N PHE A 699 2.48 -6.20 15.41
CA PHE A 699 1.29 -6.18 16.23
C PHE A 699 0.04 -6.23 15.35
N ARG A 700 -0.86 -7.15 15.67
CA ARG A 700 -2.08 -7.42 14.93
C ARG A 700 -3.24 -7.36 15.89
N LEU A 701 -4.21 -6.52 15.58
CA LEU A 701 -5.32 -6.21 16.46
C LEU A 701 -6.64 -6.64 15.83
N HIS A 702 -7.41 -7.42 16.56
CA HIS A 702 -8.77 -7.79 16.18
C HIS A 702 -9.73 -7.59 17.36
N VAL A 703 -10.77 -6.80 17.12
CA VAL A 703 -11.63 -6.25 18.17
C VAL A 703 -13.07 -6.63 17.89
N ALA A 704 -13.76 -7.13 18.92
CA ALA A 704 -15.18 -7.41 18.85
C ALA A 704 -16.00 -6.13 18.63
N ALA A 705 -17.12 -6.25 17.93
CA ALA A 705 -18.05 -5.14 17.75
C ALA A 705 -18.55 -4.59 19.10
N ALA A 706 -18.51 -3.25 19.21
CA ALA A 706 -19.08 -2.51 20.32
C ALA A 706 -20.58 -2.80 20.44
N THR A 707 -21.08 -2.65 21.67
CA THR A 707 -22.51 -2.52 21.91
C THR A 707 -22.99 -1.19 21.31
N GLU A 708 -24.18 -1.19 20.73
CA GLU A 708 -24.83 -0.02 20.10
C GLU A 708 -24.84 1.23 21.01
N ASN A 709 -24.80 1.05 22.35
CA ASN A 709 -24.97 2.13 23.32
C ASN A 709 -23.66 2.78 23.82
N GLY A 710 -22.56 2.71 23.05
CA GLY A 710 -21.30 3.36 23.43
C GLY A 710 -21.31 4.90 23.32
N THR A 711 -22.36 5.48 22.74
CA THR A 711 -22.39 6.90 22.31
C THR A 711 -22.81 7.89 23.38
N ASP A 712 -23.44 7.45 24.47
CA ASP A 712 -23.93 8.32 25.53
C ASP A 712 -23.05 8.25 26.78
N LYS A 713 -21.77 8.68 26.66
CA LYS A 713 -21.00 9.06 27.86
C LYS A 713 -21.57 10.40 28.37
N PRO A 714 -22.21 10.47 29.56
CA PRO A 714 -23.01 11.64 29.95
C PRO A 714 -22.24 12.94 30.25
N CYS A 715 -20.90 12.93 30.29
CA CYS A 715 -20.08 14.11 30.56
C CYS A 715 -18.83 14.10 29.68
N LEU A 716 -18.96 14.49 28.40
CA LEU A 716 -17.80 14.76 27.56
C LEU A 716 -17.34 16.21 27.78
N ASN A 717 -16.04 16.42 27.98
CA ASN A 717 -15.45 17.75 28.07
C ASN A 717 -15.71 18.53 26.76
N GLN A 718 -15.89 19.86 26.85
CA GLN A 718 -15.85 20.72 25.66
C GLN A 718 -14.39 20.99 25.33
N ILE A 719 -13.99 20.69 24.11
CA ILE A 719 -12.64 20.91 23.58
C ILE A 719 -12.76 21.95 22.48
N THR A 720 -11.98 23.02 22.57
CA THR A 720 -11.98 24.07 21.55
C THR A 720 -11.12 23.66 20.35
N LYS A 721 -11.34 24.29 19.19
CA LYS A 721 -10.42 24.13 18.04
C LYS A 721 -8.98 24.57 18.38
N LEU A 722 -8.86 25.54 19.28
CA LEU A 722 -7.57 26.08 19.73
C LEU A 722 -6.78 25.02 20.51
N GLU A 723 -7.43 24.35 21.45
CA GLU A 723 -6.84 23.23 22.19
C GLU A 723 -6.50 22.09 21.23
N LEU A 724 -7.44 21.68 20.37
CA LEU A 724 -7.22 20.63 19.37
C LEU A 724 -5.95 20.88 18.53
N ALA A 725 -5.71 22.11 18.09
CA ALA A 725 -4.56 22.50 17.26
C ALA A 725 -3.18 22.29 17.93
N LEU A 726 -3.13 22.15 19.25
CA LEU A 726 -1.89 21.87 19.99
C LEU A 726 -1.48 20.39 19.90
N HIS A 727 -2.44 19.49 19.66
CA HIS A 727 -2.25 18.04 19.70
C HIS A 727 -1.98 17.44 18.30
N ASN A 728 -0.89 17.89 17.68
CA ASN A 728 -0.43 17.42 16.37
C ASN A 728 1.05 16.96 16.39
N SER A 729 1.53 16.39 17.49
CA SER A 729 2.92 15.92 17.60
C SER A 729 3.00 14.40 17.61
N PRO A 730 4.05 13.77 17.06
CA PRO A 730 4.25 12.33 17.19
C PRO A 730 4.23 11.88 18.67
N GLY A 731 3.25 11.05 19.04
CA GLY A 731 3.00 10.62 20.43
C GLY A 731 1.95 11.45 21.19
N ASP A 732 1.45 12.53 20.59
CA ASP A 732 0.37 13.39 21.08
C ASP A 732 -0.49 13.86 19.89
N LEU A 733 -1.45 13.01 19.51
CA LEU A 733 -2.26 13.16 18.30
C LEU A 733 -3.75 13.15 18.66
N TRP A 734 -4.41 14.29 18.50
CA TRP A 734 -5.86 14.37 18.57
C TRP A 734 -6.46 14.62 17.20
N ILE A 735 -7.67 14.13 16.98
CA ILE A 735 -8.46 14.43 15.78
C ILE A 735 -9.91 14.68 16.14
N ALA A 736 -10.59 15.49 15.33
CA ALA A 736 -12.04 15.62 15.39
C ALA A 736 -12.71 14.84 14.24
N LEU A 737 -13.76 14.07 14.57
CA LEU A 737 -14.66 13.42 13.63
C LEU A 737 -16.08 13.87 13.96
N GLY A 738 -16.60 14.79 13.14
CA GLY A 738 -17.86 15.48 13.42
C GLY A 738 -17.72 16.37 14.65
N ASP A 739 -18.59 16.17 15.64
CA ASP A 739 -18.60 16.92 16.90
C ASP A 739 -17.78 16.26 18.02
N ARG A 740 -17.07 15.16 17.75
CA ARG A 740 -16.32 14.41 18.77
C ARG A 740 -14.82 14.53 18.55
N VAL A 741 -14.09 14.67 19.66
CA VAL A 741 -12.64 14.70 19.68
C VAL A 741 -12.10 13.41 20.29
N PHE A 742 -11.09 12.84 19.63
CA PHE A 742 -10.47 11.57 19.97
C PHE A 742 -8.98 11.76 20.21
N ASP A 743 -8.49 11.23 21.33
CA ASP A 743 -7.05 11.03 21.54
C ASP A 743 -6.63 9.73 20.85
N ILE A 744 -5.97 9.88 19.70
CA ILE A 744 -5.50 8.76 18.89
C ILE A 744 -4.00 8.50 19.07
N SER A 745 -3.36 9.03 20.11
CA SER A 745 -1.90 8.95 20.32
C SER A 745 -1.34 7.52 20.35
N GLN A 746 -2.17 6.53 20.73
CA GLN A 746 -1.79 5.12 20.72
C GLN A 746 -1.96 4.45 19.34
N VAL A 747 -2.81 5.00 18.48
CA VAL A 747 -3.20 4.42 17.18
C VAL A 747 -2.04 4.23 16.21
N PRO A 748 -1.05 5.15 16.09
CA PRO A 748 0.13 4.96 15.23
C PRO A 748 0.88 3.63 15.43
N SER A 749 0.82 3.05 16.63
CA SER A 749 1.53 1.80 16.95
C SER A 749 0.94 0.56 16.28
N PHE A 750 -0.31 0.63 15.81
CA PHE A 750 -1.00 -0.51 15.18
C PHE A 750 -1.85 -0.14 13.96
N HIS A 751 -1.85 1.12 13.51
CA HIS A 751 -2.66 1.56 12.38
C HIS A 751 -2.14 0.99 11.06
N PRO A 752 -2.93 0.20 10.32
CA PRO A 752 -2.45 -0.41 9.08
C PRO A 752 -2.13 0.58 7.96
N GLY A 753 -2.73 1.78 7.98
CA GLY A 753 -2.40 2.84 7.04
C GLY A 753 -1.05 3.51 7.32
N GLY A 754 -0.41 3.20 8.45
CA GLY A 754 0.78 3.86 8.95
C GLY A 754 0.46 5.14 9.73
N GLU A 755 1.51 5.77 10.28
CA GLU A 755 1.39 6.99 11.09
C GLU A 755 1.20 8.25 10.24
N LYS A 756 1.81 8.33 9.04
CA LYS A 756 1.77 9.56 8.20
C LYS A 756 0.36 9.99 7.82
N VAL A 757 -0.53 9.03 7.55
CA VAL A 757 -1.95 9.32 7.24
C VAL A 757 -2.72 9.87 8.44
N LEU A 758 -2.32 9.54 9.67
CA LEU A 758 -2.89 10.10 10.90
C LEU A 758 -2.29 11.49 11.16
N MET A 759 -0.97 11.60 11.04
CA MET A 759 -0.23 12.86 11.19
C MET A 759 -0.76 13.94 10.23
N TYR A 760 -1.18 13.55 9.03
CA TYR A 760 -1.76 14.47 8.04
C TYR A 760 -2.93 15.30 8.58
N ARG A 761 -3.79 14.71 9.44
CA ARG A 761 -4.97 15.37 10.01
C ARG A 761 -4.90 15.57 11.53
N ALA A 762 -3.74 15.33 12.14
CA ALA A 762 -3.57 15.52 13.57
C ALA A 762 -3.74 16.99 13.96
N GLY A 763 -4.40 17.23 15.08
CA GLY A 763 -4.82 18.54 15.57
C GLY A 763 -5.88 19.22 14.71
N ARG A 764 -6.64 18.46 13.89
CA ARG A 764 -7.62 19.00 12.94
C ARG A 764 -8.87 18.13 12.81
N GLN A 765 -9.86 18.66 12.09
CA GLN A 765 -11.01 17.90 11.59
C GLN A 765 -10.56 16.92 10.50
N ALA A 766 -11.04 15.68 10.59
CA ALA A 766 -10.63 14.56 9.73
C ALA A 766 -11.79 13.78 9.10
N GLN A 767 -13.03 14.24 9.29
CA GLN A 767 -14.25 13.51 8.88
C GLN A 767 -14.25 13.14 7.38
N ASP A 768 -13.91 14.10 6.53
CA ASP A 768 -13.88 13.94 5.07
C ASP A 768 -12.95 12.81 4.62
N VAL A 769 -11.75 12.71 5.19
CA VAL A 769 -10.79 11.65 4.90
C VAL A 769 -11.22 10.35 5.56
N PHE A 770 -11.74 10.40 6.79
CA PHE A 770 -12.18 9.23 7.54
C PHE A 770 -13.26 8.45 6.79
N ASP A 771 -14.29 9.14 6.29
CA ASP A 771 -15.41 8.52 5.59
C ASP A 771 -14.98 7.81 4.32
N THR A 772 -13.98 8.34 3.60
CA THR A 772 -13.50 7.71 2.36
C THR A 772 -12.86 6.33 2.57
N VAL A 773 -12.37 6.02 3.77
CA VAL A 773 -11.58 4.79 4.04
C VAL A 773 -12.25 3.86 5.07
N HIS A 774 -12.88 4.43 6.10
CA HIS A 774 -13.27 3.74 7.33
C HIS A 774 -14.77 3.64 7.57
N GLU A 775 -15.60 4.25 6.73
CA GLU A 775 -17.05 4.23 6.86
C GLU A 775 -17.60 2.79 7.03
N GLY A 776 -18.54 2.63 7.98
CA GLY A 776 -19.19 1.36 8.28
C GLY A 776 -18.30 0.29 8.94
N CYS A 777 -17.07 0.62 9.34
CA CYS A 777 -16.20 -0.34 10.00
C CYS A 777 -16.48 -0.44 11.51
N TYR A 778 -17.12 -1.55 11.92
CA TYR A 778 -17.47 -1.81 13.32
C TYR A 778 -16.26 -1.80 14.27
N MET A 779 -15.12 -2.37 13.84
CA MET A 779 -13.91 -2.46 14.68
C MET A 779 -13.38 -1.07 15.02
N ILE A 780 -13.36 -0.18 14.02
CA ILE A 780 -12.87 1.18 14.17
C ILE A 780 -13.80 1.97 15.08
N SER A 781 -15.11 1.86 14.86
CA SER A 781 -16.11 2.49 15.73
C SER A 781 -15.94 2.02 17.19
N SER A 782 -15.66 0.74 17.39
CA SER A 782 -15.44 0.16 18.72
C SER A 782 -14.18 0.72 19.40
N LEU A 783 -13.10 0.89 18.65
CA LEU A 783 -11.87 1.49 19.14
C LEU A 783 -12.03 2.98 19.45
N LEU A 784 -12.66 3.73 18.55
CA LEU A 784 -12.90 5.17 18.71
C LEU A 784 -13.77 5.47 19.94
N ASN A 785 -14.78 4.64 20.23
CA ASN A 785 -15.61 4.80 21.43
C ASN A 785 -14.82 4.78 22.75
N GLU A 786 -13.69 4.07 22.77
CA GLU A 786 -12.79 4.03 23.94
C GLU A 786 -11.81 5.22 23.98
N MET A 787 -11.63 5.92 22.85
CA MET A 787 -10.66 7.02 22.67
C MET A 787 -11.30 8.42 22.70
N VAL A 788 -12.63 8.52 22.78
CA VAL A 788 -13.31 9.81 22.87
C VAL A 788 -12.96 10.52 24.18
N ILE A 789 -12.51 11.77 24.06
CA ILE A 789 -12.10 12.61 25.19
C ILE A 789 -13.02 13.82 25.40
N GLY A 790 -13.75 14.24 24.37
CA GLY A 790 -14.60 15.40 24.45
C GLY A 790 -15.46 15.62 23.20
N ARG A 791 -16.22 16.72 23.22
CA ARG A 791 -16.91 17.26 22.06
C ARG A 791 -16.21 18.52 21.58
N LEU A 792 -16.15 18.71 20.27
CA LEU A 792 -15.58 19.90 19.69
C LEU A 792 -16.57 21.05 19.81
N ASP A 793 -16.16 22.12 20.47
CA ASP A 793 -16.90 23.38 20.43
C ASP A 793 -16.87 23.93 19.00
N SER A 794 -18.06 24.01 18.40
CA SER A 794 -18.24 24.46 17.02
C SER A 794 -18.48 25.97 16.92
N ALA A 795 -18.57 26.68 18.05
CA ALA A 795 -18.68 28.13 18.05
C ALA A 795 -17.47 28.75 17.33
N ARG A 796 -17.73 29.69 16.40
CA ARG A 796 -16.68 30.56 15.88
C ARG A 796 -16.41 31.62 16.94
N GLY A 797 -15.17 31.74 17.37
CA GLY A 797 -14.75 32.83 18.24
C GLY A 797 -14.81 34.18 17.54
N GLU A 798 -14.69 35.25 18.33
CA GLU A 798 -14.60 36.63 17.86
C GLU A 798 -13.48 36.84 16.82
N PHE A 799 -12.38 36.07 16.95
CA PHE A 799 -11.21 36.12 16.09
C PHE A 799 -11.12 34.95 15.09
N SER A 800 -12.21 34.64 14.38
CA SER A 800 -12.26 33.47 13.48
C SER A 800 -11.17 33.44 12.40
N GLN A 801 -10.64 34.59 11.98
CA GLN A 801 -9.53 34.67 11.03
C GLN A 801 -8.24 34.05 11.60
N TRP A 802 -7.96 34.27 12.90
CA TRP A 802 -6.82 33.66 13.57
C TRP A 802 -7.02 32.15 13.80
N GLU A 803 -8.26 31.69 13.98
CA GLU A 803 -8.57 30.24 13.96
C GLU A 803 -8.19 29.62 12.60
N ASP A 804 -8.55 30.28 11.49
CA ASP A 804 -8.22 29.81 10.13
C ASP A 804 -6.70 29.81 9.88
N TYR A 805 -5.98 30.84 10.36
CA TYR A 805 -4.51 30.85 10.32
C TYR A 805 -3.90 29.73 11.15
N LEU A 806 -4.43 29.47 12.35
CA LEU A 806 -3.95 28.39 13.20
C LEU A 806 -4.14 27.02 12.54
N ASP A 807 -5.32 26.76 11.95
CA ASP A 807 -5.57 25.53 11.19
C ASP A 807 -4.58 25.39 10.01
N LYS A 808 -4.31 26.48 9.30
CA LYS A 808 -3.34 26.48 8.21
C LYS A 808 -1.90 26.26 8.68
N ILE A 809 -1.51 26.83 9.82
CA ILE A 809 -0.20 26.61 10.46
C ILE A 809 -0.03 25.13 10.82
N VAL A 810 -1.07 24.53 11.44
CA VAL A 810 -1.08 23.09 11.77
C VAL A 810 -0.96 22.24 10.51
N GLU A 811 -1.68 22.56 9.44
CA GLU A 811 -1.56 21.88 8.15
C GLU A 811 -0.12 21.93 7.61
N ILE A 812 0.49 23.12 7.53
CA ILE A 812 1.86 23.30 7.03
C ILE A 812 2.86 22.53 7.91
N GLN A 813 2.65 22.53 9.23
CA GLN A 813 3.49 21.80 10.17
C GLN A 813 3.38 20.29 9.98
N ASN A 814 2.17 19.76 9.82
CA ASN A 814 1.91 18.34 9.58
C ASN A 814 2.55 17.87 8.27
N ASP A 815 2.41 18.65 7.20
CA ASP A 815 3.03 18.38 5.91
C ASP A 815 4.57 18.35 6.03
N LEU A 816 5.17 19.33 6.72
CA LEU A 816 6.61 19.35 6.98
C LEU A 816 7.08 18.13 7.78
N THR A 817 6.34 17.75 8.82
CA THR A 817 6.62 16.55 9.62
C THR A 817 6.59 15.29 8.74
N ASN A 818 5.55 15.11 7.93
CA ASN A 818 5.42 13.94 7.06
C ASN A 818 6.50 13.85 5.98
N HIS A 819 6.89 15.00 5.40
CA HIS A 819 7.92 15.05 4.36
C HIS A 819 9.33 14.85 4.90
N SER A 820 9.57 15.18 6.16
CA SER A 820 10.92 15.14 6.76
C SER A 820 11.17 13.93 7.65
N ARG A 821 10.13 13.20 8.07
CA ARG A 821 10.25 11.92 8.77
C ARG A 821 10.46 10.79 7.77
N ILE A 822 11.72 10.44 7.55
CA ILE A 822 12.16 9.50 6.54
C ILE A 822 12.58 8.21 7.24
N GLU A 823 11.89 7.10 7.00
CA GLU A 823 12.14 5.83 7.70
C GLU A 823 13.55 5.28 7.42
N GLN A 824 14.00 5.38 6.17
CA GLN A 824 15.31 4.90 5.72
C GLN A 824 16.32 6.05 5.60
N ALA A 825 16.33 6.97 6.56
CA ALA A 825 17.31 8.05 6.57
C ALA A 825 18.75 7.47 6.54
N PRO A 826 19.66 8.00 5.70
CA PRO A 826 21.01 7.46 5.56
C PRO A 826 21.78 7.51 6.89
N THR A 827 22.32 6.37 7.33
CA THR A 827 23.10 6.24 8.59
C THR A 827 24.61 6.39 8.40
N GLY A 828 25.07 6.44 7.15
CA GLY A 828 26.49 6.42 6.78
C GLY A 828 27.06 5.02 6.58
N SER A 829 26.26 3.97 6.81
CA SER A 829 26.60 2.59 6.44
C SER A 829 26.44 2.36 4.94
N ILE A 830 27.36 1.59 4.35
CA ILE A 830 27.34 1.25 2.93
C ILE A 830 26.19 0.29 2.61
N GLU A 831 25.84 -0.57 3.55
CA GLU A 831 24.78 -1.57 3.43
C GLU A 831 23.40 -0.91 3.26
N GLN A 832 23.20 0.27 3.84
CA GLN A 832 21.94 1.01 3.76
C GLN A 832 21.83 1.92 2.52
N LEU A 833 22.89 2.05 1.70
CA LEU A 833 22.84 2.90 0.51
C LEU A 833 21.73 2.48 -0.47
N ALA A 834 21.43 1.19 -0.54
CA ALA A 834 20.36 0.65 -1.38
C ALA A 834 18.94 0.97 -0.87
N GLU A 835 18.81 1.50 0.34
CA GLU A 835 17.53 1.89 0.95
C GLU A 835 17.44 3.41 1.15
N SER A 836 18.56 4.11 0.93
CA SER A 836 18.63 5.55 1.09
C SER A 836 17.76 6.24 0.03
N PRO A 837 16.98 7.26 0.39
CA PRO A 837 16.18 8.00 -0.57
C PRO A 837 16.98 9.19 -1.14
N PRO A 838 16.60 9.72 -2.32
CA PRO A 838 17.38 10.77 -2.97
C PRO A 838 17.26 12.12 -2.28
N VAL A 839 18.35 12.90 -2.28
CA VAL A 839 18.43 14.26 -1.70
C VAL A 839 17.33 15.20 -2.24
N GLU A 840 16.82 14.93 -3.44
CA GLU A 840 15.68 15.65 -4.04
C GLU A 840 14.44 15.70 -3.14
N ILE A 841 14.22 14.69 -2.28
CA ILE A 841 13.09 14.71 -1.33
C ILE A 841 13.23 15.83 -0.29
N LEU A 842 14.48 16.22 0.07
CA LEU A 842 14.76 17.27 1.03
C LEU A 842 14.41 18.64 0.41
N ARG A 843 14.79 18.83 -0.86
CA ARG A 843 14.36 20.00 -1.66
C ARG A 843 12.85 20.07 -1.75
N GLY A 844 12.20 18.94 -2.07
CA GLY A 844 10.74 18.85 -2.10
C GLY A 844 10.09 19.25 -0.77
N ALA A 845 10.64 18.81 0.35
CA ALA A 845 10.14 19.14 1.69
C ALA A 845 10.25 20.65 1.99
N THR A 846 11.42 21.27 1.76
CA THR A 846 11.60 22.71 2.00
C THR A 846 10.80 23.56 1.02
N ASN A 847 10.74 23.19 -0.26
CA ASN A 847 9.94 23.87 -1.29
C ASN A 847 8.45 23.91 -0.90
N CYS A 848 7.88 22.76 -0.50
CA CYS A 848 6.48 22.68 -0.10
C CYS A 848 6.21 23.52 1.15
N PHE A 849 7.10 23.45 2.15
CA PHE A 849 6.99 24.24 3.36
C PHE A 849 7.05 25.75 3.08
N VAL A 850 8.07 26.22 2.35
CA VAL A 850 8.25 27.65 2.04
C VAL A 850 7.10 28.18 1.21
N LYS A 851 6.59 27.40 0.24
CA LYS A 851 5.39 27.76 -0.53
C LYS A 851 4.16 27.92 0.38
N GLY A 852 3.91 26.95 1.26
CA GLY A 852 2.80 26.98 2.21
C GLY A 852 2.90 28.17 3.17
N TRP A 853 4.08 28.39 3.74
CA TRP A 853 4.34 29.49 4.67
C TRP A 853 4.24 30.86 3.99
N SER A 854 4.79 31.02 2.79
CA SER A 854 4.68 32.27 2.02
C SER A 854 3.22 32.59 1.69
N SER A 855 2.43 31.58 1.32
CA SER A 855 0.98 31.75 1.10
C SER A 855 0.25 32.20 2.36
N LEU A 856 0.62 31.68 3.54
CA LEU A 856 0.05 32.12 4.82
C LEU A 856 0.40 33.58 5.11
N LEU A 857 1.67 33.97 4.92
CA LEU A 857 2.12 35.35 5.12
C LEU A 857 1.35 36.33 4.23
N GLN A 858 1.19 36.00 2.95
CA GLN A 858 0.41 36.80 2.00
C GLN A 858 -1.05 36.94 2.42
N GLN A 859 -1.68 35.86 2.89
CA GLN A 859 -3.07 35.90 3.38
C GLN A 859 -3.21 36.74 4.65
N SER A 860 -2.21 36.71 5.54
CA SER A 860 -2.19 37.50 6.77
C SER A 860 -1.94 39.00 6.58
N GLY A 861 -1.65 39.46 5.36
CA GLY A 861 -1.30 40.86 5.08
C GLY A 861 0.07 41.28 5.60
N ILE A 862 0.91 40.33 6.04
CA ILE A 862 2.30 40.59 6.40
C ILE A 862 3.03 41.08 5.14
N GLY A 863 3.65 42.25 5.26
CA GLY A 863 4.28 42.94 4.14
C GLY A 863 5.32 42.09 3.43
N ASP A 864 5.52 42.38 2.14
CA ASP A 864 6.38 41.63 1.21
C ASP A 864 7.80 41.39 1.74
N SER A 865 8.31 42.25 2.64
CA SER A 865 9.64 42.11 3.25
C SER A 865 9.88 40.76 3.93
N GLY A 866 8.90 40.25 4.70
CA GLY A 866 9.03 38.96 5.38
C GLY A 866 9.07 37.78 4.41
N VAL A 867 8.23 37.83 3.38
CA VAL A 867 8.19 36.84 2.29
C VAL A 867 9.49 36.87 1.48
N VAL A 868 9.97 38.06 1.12
CA VAL A 868 11.24 38.25 0.38
C VAL A 868 12.43 37.70 1.17
N SER A 869 12.52 38.00 2.47
CA SER A 869 13.58 37.47 3.33
C SER A 869 13.57 35.93 3.40
N LEU A 870 12.38 35.34 3.55
CA LEU A 870 12.21 33.88 3.60
C LEU A 870 12.63 33.23 2.27
N LEU A 871 12.14 33.77 1.15
CA LEU A 871 12.45 33.26 -0.19
C LEU A 871 13.94 33.39 -0.51
N SER A 872 14.58 34.50 -0.13
CA SER A 872 16.03 34.69 -0.26
C SER A 872 16.81 33.66 0.55
N SER A 873 16.46 33.50 1.84
CA SER A 873 17.15 32.55 2.73
C SER A 873 16.98 31.10 2.27
N HIS A 874 15.81 30.77 1.71
CA HIS A 874 15.54 29.47 1.11
C HIS A 874 16.37 29.25 -0.16
N GLN A 875 16.45 30.24 -1.04
CA GLN A 875 17.26 30.15 -2.26
C GLN A 875 18.74 29.93 -1.94
N ASP A 876 19.28 30.64 -0.94
CA ASP A 876 20.65 30.46 -0.47
C ASP A 876 20.88 29.02 0.02
N ALA A 877 19.96 28.48 0.82
CA ALA A 877 20.04 27.11 1.32
C ALA A 877 19.99 26.05 0.21
N ILE A 878 19.14 26.24 -0.81
CA ILE A 878 19.09 25.34 -1.98
C ILE A 878 20.38 25.42 -2.79
N SER A 879 20.91 26.62 -3.04
CA SER A 879 22.17 26.79 -3.77
C SER A 879 23.37 26.19 -3.03
N ALA A 880 23.41 26.30 -1.70
CA ALA A 880 24.43 25.64 -0.87
C ALA A 880 24.30 24.11 -0.91
N LEU A 881 23.07 23.58 -0.84
CA LEU A 881 22.82 22.15 -1.01
C LEU A 881 23.31 21.65 -2.36
N ASP A 882 23.02 22.36 -3.45
CA ASP A 882 23.47 22.01 -4.81
C ASP A 882 25.00 21.97 -4.91
N ALA A 883 25.69 22.95 -4.31
CA ALA A 883 27.14 22.97 -4.27
C ALA A 883 27.70 21.79 -3.47
N HIS A 884 27.15 21.49 -2.30
CA HIS A 884 27.59 20.36 -1.47
C HIS A 884 27.39 19.03 -2.20
N VAL A 885 26.20 18.81 -2.74
CA VAL A 885 25.84 17.60 -3.48
C VAL A 885 26.77 17.38 -4.69
N ARG A 886 27.15 18.46 -5.40
CA ARG A 886 28.16 18.39 -6.47
C ARG A 886 29.52 17.96 -5.93
N MET A 887 29.98 18.50 -4.80
CA MET A 887 31.23 18.08 -4.18
C MET A 887 31.21 16.61 -3.76
N VAL A 888 30.09 16.10 -3.23
CA VAL A 888 29.94 14.66 -2.90
C VAL A 888 30.13 13.81 -4.15
N TYR A 889 29.53 14.21 -5.27
CA TYR A 889 29.65 13.46 -6.51
C TYR A 889 31.06 13.54 -7.11
N GLU A 890 31.73 14.69 -7.03
CA GLU A 890 33.07 14.86 -7.62
C GLU A 890 34.17 14.21 -6.77
N ASN A 891 34.04 14.20 -5.45
CA ASN A 891 35.11 13.78 -4.54
C ASN A 891 34.88 12.42 -3.87
N ASP A 892 33.62 12.05 -3.63
CA ASP A 892 33.27 10.89 -2.79
C ASP A 892 32.59 9.76 -3.57
N PHE A 893 32.12 9.99 -4.80
CA PHE A 893 31.30 9.03 -5.57
C PHE A 893 31.94 7.66 -5.79
N GLU A 894 33.27 7.64 -6.02
CA GLU A 894 34.02 6.41 -6.25
C GLU A 894 34.34 5.64 -4.95
N ASP A 895 34.24 6.26 -3.78
CA ASP A 895 34.47 5.64 -2.47
C ASP A 895 33.13 5.47 -1.72
N PRO A 896 32.54 4.26 -1.70
CA PRO A 896 31.23 4.03 -1.10
C PRO A 896 31.12 4.44 0.38
N VAL A 897 32.23 4.37 1.13
CA VAL A 897 32.24 4.71 2.56
C VAL A 897 32.19 6.23 2.73
N ARG A 898 32.99 6.98 1.96
CA ARG A 898 32.90 8.46 1.98
C ARG A 898 31.55 8.93 1.47
N TYR A 899 31.07 8.33 0.39
CA TYR A 899 29.77 8.62 -0.21
C TYR A 899 28.63 8.45 0.81
N ALA A 900 28.57 7.32 1.51
CA ALA A 900 27.53 7.07 2.52
C ALA A 900 27.60 8.08 3.67
N ASN A 901 28.80 8.39 4.17
CA ASN A 901 28.98 9.36 5.25
C ASN A 901 28.64 10.80 4.81
N ALA A 902 28.95 11.18 3.58
CA ALA A 902 28.60 12.48 3.02
C ALA A 902 27.08 12.61 2.87
N LEU A 903 26.41 11.56 2.38
CA LEU A 903 24.95 11.51 2.27
C LEU A 903 24.27 11.67 3.64
N ARG A 904 24.75 10.97 4.68
CA ARG A 904 24.26 11.14 6.06
C ARG A 904 24.32 12.59 6.51
N LYS A 905 25.46 13.27 6.31
CA LYS A 905 25.66 14.65 6.76
C LYS A 905 24.62 15.61 6.16
N ILE A 906 24.24 15.42 4.89
CA ILE A 906 23.22 16.21 4.21
C ILE A 906 21.85 16.04 4.91
N PHE A 907 21.47 14.79 5.22
CA PHE A 907 20.21 14.47 5.90
C PHE A 907 20.20 14.93 7.38
N ASP A 908 21.33 14.85 8.07
CA ASP A 908 21.49 15.37 9.43
C ASP A 908 21.28 16.89 9.47
N ALA A 909 21.82 17.62 8.48
CA ALA A 909 21.65 19.06 8.36
C ALA A 909 20.18 19.46 8.09
N HIS A 910 19.48 18.70 7.24
CA HIS A 910 18.03 18.87 7.03
C HIS A 910 17.23 18.58 8.29
N SER A 911 17.60 17.53 9.03
CA SER A 911 16.92 17.20 10.29
C SER A 911 17.06 18.32 11.33
N ARG A 912 18.23 18.95 11.43
CA ARG A 912 18.43 20.14 12.29
C ARG A 912 17.57 21.32 11.85
N LEU A 913 17.54 21.62 10.54
CA LEU A 913 16.69 22.67 9.96
C LEU A 913 15.23 22.51 10.40
N VAL A 914 14.69 21.32 10.19
CA VAL A 914 13.28 21.02 10.43
C VAL A 914 12.95 21.03 11.92
N CYS A 915 13.83 20.53 12.79
CA CYS A 915 13.68 20.67 14.25
C CYS A 915 13.61 22.14 14.68
N GLY A 916 14.47 23.00 14.12
CA GLY A 916 14.45 24.44 14.39
C GLY A 916 13.16 25.11 13.92
N ILE A 917 12.69 24.79 12.70
CA ILE A 917 11.40 25.28 12.17
C ILE A 917 10.24 24.85 13.06
N HIS A 918 10.19 23.57 13.45
CA HIS A 918 9.14 23.06 14.32
C HIS A 918 9.09 23.77 15.67
N THR A 919 10.25 24.03 16.28
CA THR A 919 10.34 24.78 17.53
C THR A 919 9.72 26.17 17.40
N ALA A 920 10.04 26.89 16.31
CA ALA A 920 9.46 28.21 16.05
C ALA A 920 7.94 28.17 15.81
N ILE A 921 7.42 27.12 15.17
CA ILE A 921 5.98 26.93 14.95
C ILE A 921 5.26 26.56 16.24
N ASP A 922 5.81 25.66 17.05
CA ASP A 922 5.18 25.23 18.31
C ASP A 922 5.06 26.40 19.29
N GLU A 923 6.08 27.26 19.36
CA GLU A 923 6.02 28.49 20.15
C GLU A 923 4.98 29.49 19.62
N LEU A 924 4.88 29.65 18.29
CA LEU A 924 3.86 30.50 17.66
C LEU A 924 2.44 30.02 17.96
N LYS A 925 2.17 28.72 17.78
CA LYS A 925 0.85 28.14 18.04
C LYS A 925 0.44 28.33 19.49
N ARG A 926 1.36 28.06 20.43
CA ARG A 926 1.10 28.26 21.86
C ARG A 926 0.74 29.71 22.16
N HIS A 927 1.50 30.67 21.61
CA HIS A 927 1.20 32.09 21.77
C HIS A 927 -0.18 32.47 21.20
N ILE A 928 -0.51 32.03 19.98
CA ILE A 928 -1.82 32.28 19.36
C ILE A 928 -2.94 31.73 20.24
N VAL A 929 -2.81 30.48 20.71
CA VAL A 929 -3.82 29.84 21.55
C VAL A 929 -3.98 30.56 22.89
N GLU A 930 -2.88 30.91 23.57
CA GLU A 930 -2.91 31.65 24.84
C GLU A 930 -3.68 32.97 24.70
N ARG A 931 -3.38 33.78 23.67
CA ARG A 931 -4.07 35.07 23.44
C ARG A 931 -5.56 34.90 23.13
N LEU A 932 -5.89 33.96 22.26
CA LEU A 932 -7.29 33.72 21.87
C LEU A 932 -8.14 33.18 23.03
N VAL A 933 -7.55 32.37 23.92
CA VAL A 933 -8.22 31.90 25.15
C VAL A 933 -8.44 33.04 26.15
N GLU A 934 -7.51 34.00 26.22
CA GLU A 934 -7.65 35.22 27.02
C GLU A 934 -8.70 36.21 26.46
N GLY A 935 -9.20 35.97 25.24
CA GLY A 935 -10.13 36.88 24.55
C GLY A 935 -9.43 38.05 23.85
N ASP A 936 -8.12 37.92 23.61
CA ASP A 936 -7.30 38.94 22.95
C ASP A 936 -6.89 38.54 21.54
N GLU A 937 -6.82 39.51 20.62
CA GLU A 937 -6.29 39.28 19.29
C GLU A 937 -4.76 39.03 19.33
N PRO A 938 -4.25 37.93 18.74
CA PRO A 938 -2.83 37.73 18.59
C PRO A 938 -2.19 38.81 17.71
N GLU A 939 -0.98 39.22 18.04
CA GLU A 939 -0.27 40.22 17.24
C GLU A 939 0.35 39.58 15.99
N LEU A 940 0.19 40.21 14.82
CA LEU A 940 0.89 39.82 13.58
C LEU A 940 2.42 39.83 13.74
N THR A 941 2.95 40.59 14.71
CA THR A 941 4.37 40.59 15.09
C THR A 941 4.89 39.20 15.46
N SER A 942 4.06 38.35 16.09
CA SER A 942 4.43 36.98 16.45
C SER A 942 4.76 36.13 15.21
N LEU A 943 3.97 36.26 14.15
CA LEU A 943 4.19 35.57 12.87
C LEU A 943 5.44 36.12 12.13
N HIS A 944 5.74 37.42 12.26
CA HIS A 944 7.01 37.99 11.79
C HIS A 944 8.22 37.41 12.53
N ILE A 945 8.17 37.33 13.87
CA ILE A 945 9.24 36.78 14.71
C ILE A 945 9.51 35.31 14.33
N SER A 946 8.46 34.49 14.19
CA SER A 946 8.62 33.10 13.78
C SER A 946 9.18 32.98 12.36
N THR A 947 8.76 33.83 11.42
CA THR A 947 9.31 33.87 10.06
C THR A 947 10.79 34.26 10.03
N ALA A 948 11.20 35.22 10.87
CA ALA A 948 12.60 35.61 11.00
C ALA A 948 13.46 34.46 11.55
N ARG A 949 12.95 33.71 12.54
CA ARG A 949 13.61 32.51 13.09
C ARG A 949 13.71 31.38 12.06
N ILE A 950 12.63 31.11 11.32
CA ILE A 950 12.63 30.12 10.22
C ILE A 950 13.68 30.51 9.17
N SER A 951 13.72 31.78 8.78
CA SER A 951 14.71 32.32 7.83
C SER A 951 16.14 32.17 8.36
N GLN A 952 16.35 32.38 9.67
CA GLN A 952 17.65 32.12 10.32
C GLN A 952 18.04 30.65 10.26
N GLN A 953 17.11 29.72 10.51
CA GLN A 953 17.40 28.28 10.41
C GLN A 953 17.82 27.89 8.99
N LEU A 954 17.17 28.43 7.96
CA LEU A 954 17.57 28.22 6.55
C LEU A 954 19.00 28.70 6.29
N ARG A 955 19.37 29.90 6.78
CA ARG A 955 20.73 30.43 6.65
C ARG A 955 21.78 29.62 7.41
N GLU A 956 21.44 29.10 8.59
CA GLU A 956 22.33 28.24 9.37
C GLU A 956 22.57 26.91 8.66
N THR A 957 21.51 26.31 8.09
CA THR A 957 21.63 25.10 7.28
C THR A 957 22.43 25.36 6.00
N SER A 958 22.24 26.51 5.34
CA SER A 958 23.06 26.92 4.20
C SER A 958 24.56 27.00 4.51
N LYS A 959 24.95 27.32 5.75
CA LYS A 959 26.37 27.30 6.18
C LYS A 959 26.86 25.91 6.57
N SER A 960 25.94 25.03 6.95
CA SER A 960 26.24 23.63 7.30
C SER A 960 26.43 22.78 6.05
N TYR A 961 25.74 23.11 4.96
CA TYR A 961 26.05 22.62 3.63
C TYR A 961 27.35 23.26 3.16
#